data_AF-A0A8J0R4C1-F1
#
_entry.id   AF-A0A8J0R4C1-F1
#
_cell.length_a   1.000
_cell.length_b   1.000
_cell.length_c   1.000
_cell.angle_alpha   90.00
_cell.angle_beta   90.00
_cell.angle_gamma   90.00
#
_symmetry.space_group_name_H-M   'P 1'
#
loop_
_entity.id
_entity.type
_entity.pdbx_description
1 polymer ?
#
loop_
_entity_poly.entity_id
_entity_poly.type
_entity_poly.pdbx_seq_one_letter_code
_entity_poly.pdbx_strand_id
1 'polypeptide(L)'
;MQPIEMANSVDKAVSFSPTFLRSGSVYEPIKSSDLPRPDHESLWEKLDRYYRIVKITVLNYQSPQTGLFPTKTAGDFKNAKIHDSLYCAASAWALALAYRRIDDDKGRTHELEHSAIKCMRGILYCYMRQADKVEQFKQDPSPQKCLHSIFNIDNGDEILSYNDYGHIQINAVSLFLLYLVEMISSGLQIIYNTDEVSFIQNLVFCVERAYRVPDFGIWERGSKYNNGSTELHSSSVGLAKAALEAIDGFNLFGNQGCSWSVIFVDLDAHNRNRQTLSSLLPRESRSHNTDAALLTCISYPAFAVDDDALFNQTLDKIERKLKGKYGFKRFLRDGYRTALEDENRRYYKPAEIKLFDGIECEFPLFFIYMIIDGVFRGKAEQVKEYEALLDPVLFYGLDGCPVVPKYYYVPADFVEAEKMNPNSQKRFPSNCGRDGKLFLWGQALYIIAKLLAEELISPKDIDPMNRFVHLRDQRNIRMRYSNQGPLENDAMIHVALIAESQRLQVFLNTYGIQTQTPQQVEPIQIWPQQELVKAYLHLGVNNKLGLSGRPDRPIGCLGTSKIYRILGKTVVSYPIVFDLSDFYMSQDVMLLIDDIQNALQFIRQYWKMNGRPLFLVLIREDNIRGSRFNPILDMLASFKNGNVAGVKVHVDRLQTLISGAVVEQLDFLRINETEEVPEFKSFEELEVPKHSKVNRQASIPIADMEHQPEINMGEWKLKPTYEVLEKLNDCTCLASQAILLSILLKREGPHFITKEGTVSDFMARIYRKAGSNKLWSVVRLAASLLGKIVDSLAPSITNVLVQGKQVTLGVFGHEEAVISNPLSPGVIKDILYKKCSPYDEREAVLQQELVIHIGWIISNTPELFSGMLKIRVGWIVHAMRYELKIRSGDQLERDIYQLSPGEIKELLLYILQPQQQGRCWLHRRQLDGSLNRNPSGFYDRVWQILERTPSGIIVAGKFLPQQPTLSDMTMYEMNFSLLVEDMLQNIAQPEYRQIVVELLMVVSVILERNPEFEFQDKVDLDKLVKEAFNDFQQDQSRLQGAEKQDDMTMFYNTPPLGKRGTCSYLTKAVMNMLLEAEVKPSTEDPCIVS
;
A
#
# COMPACT_ATOMS: atom_id res chain seq x y z
N MET A 1 69.57 52.02 -26.63
CA MET A 1 70.28 52.56 -27.80
C MET A 1 69.33 52.52 -28.99
N GLN A 2 68.82 53.68 -29.37
CA GLN A 2 68.33 53.97 -30.73
C GLN A 2 69.55 54.00 -31.69
N PRO A 3 69.42 53.90 -33.04
CA PRO A 3 68.61 54.81 -33.86
C PRO A 3 67.89 54.19 -35.10
N ILE A 4 66.68 54.65 -35.47
CA ILE A 4 66.31 55.67 -36.50
C ILE A 4 66.21 55.05 -37.92
N GLU A 5 65.29 55.36 -38.84
CA GLU A 5 63.98 56.06 -38.91
C GLU A 5 63.63 56.20 -40.41
N MET A 6 62.38 56.59 -40.69
CA MET A 6 61.84 57.21 -41.92
C MET A 6 61.34 56.26 -43.03
N ALA A 7 60.18 56.48 -43.66
CA ALA A 7 59.43 57.73 -43.80
C ALA A 7 57.92 57.49 -44.09
N ASN A 8 57.11 58.35 -43.47
CA ASN A 8 56.01 59.20 -44.00
C ASN A 8 54.93 58.64 -44.95
N SER A 9 53.68 59.11 -44.96
CA SER A 9 52.81 59.97 -44.12
C SER A 9 51.59 60.29 -45.00
N VAL A 10 50.39 60.46 -44.42
CA VAL A 10 49.32 61.47 -44.69
C VAL A 10 48.07 60.96 -43.92
N ASP A 11 47.80 61.36 -42.67
CA ASP A 11 47.11 62.60 -42.18
C ASP A 11 45.74 62.88 -42.85
N LYS A 12 44.61 63.26 -42.22
CA LYS A 12 44.16 63.70 -40.88
C LYS A 12 42.62 63.79 -40.97
N ALA A 13 41.79 63.65 -39.93
CA ALA A 13 41.54 64.63 -38.86
C ALA A 13 40.64 63.95 -37.76
N VAL A 14 41.01 63.90 -36.46
CA VAL A 14 40.96 64.93 -35.37
C VAL A 14 39.51 65.20 -34.90
N SER A 15 39.05 65.08 -33.64
CA SER A 15 39.61 65.35 -32.28
C SER A 15 38.76 64.65 -31.17
N PHE A 16 39.34 63.98 -30.15
CA PHE A 16 39.65 64.41 -28.74
C PHE A 16 38.44 64.92 -27.91
N SER A 17 38.15 64.59 -26.64
CA SER A 17 38.63 63.70 -25.54
C SER A 17 37.71 63.94 -24.29
N PRO A 18 38.06 63.66 -23.02
CA PRO A 18 37.91 62.40 -22.26
C PRO A 18 37.05 62.52 -20.96
N THR A 19 36.59 61.42 -20.37
CA THR A 19 36.34 61.34 -18.91
C THR A 19 36.26 59.89 -18.40
N PHE A 20 36.96 59.64 -17.29
CA PHE A 20 37.01 58.41 -16.51
C PHE A 20 35.65 57.99 -15.95
N LEU A 21 35.40 56.68 -15.76
CA LEU A 21 34.78 56.09 -14.55
C LEU A 21 34.94 54.55 -14.49
N ARG A 22 34.89 54.05 -13.25
CA ARG A 22 35.29 52.74 -12.70
C ARG A 22 34.44 51.52 -13.11
N SER A 23 35.11 50.35 -13.11
CA SER A 23 34.71 48.98 -12.73
C SER A 23 33.29 48.47 -13.03
N GLY A 24 33.21 47.40 -13.85
CA GLY A 24 32.04 46.52 -13.98
C GLY A 24 32.46 45.08 -14.31
N SER A 25 32.04 44.18 -13.42
CA SER A 25 32.10 42.70 -13.35
C SER A 25 32.30 41.88 -14.64
N VAL A 26 33.11 40.82 -14.50
CA VAL A 26 33.25 39.66 -15.40
C VAL A 26 32.02 38.76 -15.23
N TYR A 27 30.90 39.01 -15.92
CA TYR A 27 29.81 38.03 -16.16
C TYR A 27 28.73 38.65 -17.07
N GLU A 28 28.78 38.38 -18.37
CA GLU A 28 27.60 38.38 -19.25
C GLU A 28 27.73 37.25 -20.28
N PRO A 29 26.79 36.29 -20.37
CA PRO A 29 26.74 35.36 -21.48
C PRO A 29 26.14 36.04 -22.72
N ILE A 30 26.83 35.88 -23.85
CA ILE A 30 26.41 36.33 -25.18
C ILE A 30 25.01 35.79 -25.46
N LYS A 31 24.04 36.68 -25.67
CA LYS A 31 22.70 36.35 -26.19
C LYS A 31 22.84 35.94 -27.67
N SER A 32 22.61 34.68 -28.00
CA SER A 32 22.41 34.23 -29.38
C SER A 32 20.93 34.35 -29.75
N SER A 33 20.52 35.50 -30.24
CA SER A 33 19.33 35.62 -31.08
C SER A 33 19.77 35.56 -32.54
N ASP A 34 19.07 34.73 -33.33
CA ASP A 34 19.11 34.62 -34.79
C ASP A 34 20.24 33.75 -35.40
N LEU A 35 20.05 32.42 -35.30
CA LEU A 35 20.46 31.50 -36.37
C LEU A 35 19.21 31.12 -37.18
N PRO A 36 19.25 31.17 -38.53
CA PRO A 36 18.11 30.83 -39.37
C PRO A 36 17.77 29.34 -39.24
N ARG A 37 16.49 29.02 -39.03
CA ARG A 37 15.95 27.64 -39.10
C ARG A 37 16.03 27.14 -40.54
N PRO A 38 16.72 26.02 -40.85
CA PRO A 38 16.61 25.39 -42.15
C PRO A 38 15.48 24.35 -42.13
N ASP A 39 14.38 24.64 -42.82
CA ASP A 39 13.21 23.75 -42.99
C ASP A 39 13.48 22.51 -43.88
N HIS A 40 14.74 22.15 -44.12
CA HIS A 40 15.15 20.99 -44.92
C HIS A 40 16.33 20.21 -44.31
N GLU A 41 16.34 20.00 -43.00
CA GLU A 41 17.27 19.04 -42.36
C GLU A 41 16.76 17.61 -42.62
N SER A 42 17.60 16.78 -43.26
CA SER A 42 17.29 15.38 -43.55
C SER A 42 17.12 14.57 -42.25
N LEU A 43 16.36 13.46 -42.31
CA LEU A 43 16.19 12.56 -41.15
C LEU A 43 17.54 12.09 -40.59
N TRP A 44 18.52 11.84 -41.48
CA TRP A 44 19.88 11.49 -41.10
C TRP A 44 20.55 12.60 -40.29
N GLU A 45 20.46 13.86 -40.73
CA GLU A 45 21.12 15.00 -40.06
C GLU A 45 20.55 15.24 -38.67
N LYS A 46 19.23 15.12 -38.52
CA LYS A 46 18.56 15.17 -37.21
C LYS A 46 19.05 14.08 -36.27
N LEU A 47 19.11 12.83 -36.75
CA LEU A 47 19.57 11.71 -35.95
C LEU A 47 21.07 11.79 -35.64
N ASP A 48 21.89 12.32 -36.54
CA ASP A 48 23.31 12.57 -36.30
C ASP A 48 23.53 13.61 -35.20
N ARG A 49 22.72 14.67 -35.19
CA ARG A 49 22.72 15.65 -34.11
C ARG A 49 22.46 14.98 -32.76
N TYR A 50 21.41 14.16 -32.66
CA TYR A 50 21.10 13.43 -31.42
C TYR A 50 22.16 12.40 -31.05
N TYR A 51 22.77 11.73 -32.03
CA TYR A 51 23.89 10.82 -31.79
C TYR A 51 25.10 11.54 -31.20
N ARG A 52 25.45 12.73 -31.71
CA ARG A 52 26.52 13.55 -31.11
C ARG A 52 26.17 13.97 -29.67
N ILE A 53 24.93 14.39 -29.43
CA ILE A 53 24.46 14.73 -28.08
C ILE A 53 24.59 13.53 -27.14
N VAL A 54 24.05 12.37 -27.50
CA VAL A 54 24.12 11.12 -26.71
C VAL A 54 25.58 10.71 -26.46
N LYS A 55 26.44 10.81 -27.47
CA LYS A 55 27.86 10.49 -27.35
C LYS A 55 28.58 11.37 -26.34
N ILE A 56 28.42 12.68 -26.44
CA ILE A 56 29.13 13.65 -25.60
C ILE A 56 28.56 13.68 -24.18
N THR A 57 27.23 13.65 -24.05
CA THR A 57 26.55 13.92 -22.77
C THR A 57 26.24 12.68 -21.94
N VAL A 58 26.13 11.50 -22.56
CA VAL A 58 25.75 10.25 -21.87
C VAL A 58 26.84 9.19 -22.03
N LEU A 59 27.13 8.75 -23.25
CA LEU A 59 27.99 7.57 -23.48
C LEU A 59 29.46 7.81 -23.15
N ASN A 60 29.94 9.05 -23.18
CA ASN A 60 31.30 9.39 -22.75
C ASN A 60 31.58 9.00 -21.28
N TYR A 61 30.53 8.82 -20.48
CA TYR A 61 30.63 8.46 -19.07
C TYR A 61 30.30 6.98 -18.79
N GLN A 62 29.98 6.19 -19.82
CA GLN A 62 29.68 4.78 -19.62
C GLN A 62 30.94 4.00 -19.26
N SER A 63 30.88 3.18 -18.20
CA SER A 63 32.01 2.33 -17.84
C SER A 63 32.31 1.28 -18.91
N PRO A 64 33.57 1.15 -19.34
CA PRO A 64 33.96 0.14 -20.31
C PRO A 64 33.98 -1.28 -19.71
N GLN A 65 33.98 -1.44 -18.39
CA GLN A 65 33.94 -2.76 -17.75
C GLN A 65 32.49 -3.21 -17.53
N THR A 66 31.74 -2.47 -16.72
CA THR A 66 30.39 -2.89 -16.29
C THR A 66 29.29 -2.36 -17.20
N GLY A 67 29.52 -1.27 -17.94
CA GLY A 67 28.46 -0.58 -18.68
C GLY A 67 27.60 0.36 -17.83
N LEU A 68 27.87 0.48 -16.52
CA LEU A 68 27.16 1.38 -15.61
C LEU A 68 27.53 2.84 -15.84
N PHE A 69 26.68 3.75 -15.35
CA PHE A 69 26.89 5.20 -15.44
C PHE A 69 27.13 5.83 -14.06
N PRO A 70 28.04 6.82 -13.95
CA PRO A 70 28.35 7.45 -12.68
C PRO A 70 27.25 8.42 -12.25
N THR A 71 27.03 8.53 -10.95
CA THR A 71 26.14 9.54 -10.35
C THR A 71 26.67 10.97 -10.49
N LYS A 72 27.98 11.13 -10.65
CA LYS A 72 28.68 12.41 -10.86
C LYS A 72 29.68 12.27 -11.99
N THR A 73 29.65 13.21 -12.90
CA THR A 73 30.46 13.22 -14.14
C THR A 73 31.80 13.97 -14.01
N ALA A 74 32.11 14.50 -12.82
CA ALA A 74 33.40 15.14 -12.55
C ALA A 74 34.01 14.63 -11.25
N GLY A 75 35.35 14.47 -11.26
CA GLY A 75 36.13 13.87 -10.18
C GLY A 75 36.15 12.33 -10.25
N ASP A 76 37.00 11.70 -9.43
CA ASP A 76 37.17 10.23 -9.39
C ASP A 76 36.02 9.50 -8.66
N PHE A 77 34.78 9.96 -8.82
CA PHE A 77 33.61 9.35 -8.19
C PHE A 77 33.23 8.04 -8.88
N LYS A 78 33.34 6.92 -8.15
CA LYS A 78 33.08 5.57 -8.67
C LYS A 78 31.69 5.01 -8.31
N ASN A 79 30.73 5.86 -7.96
CA ASN A 79 29.40 5.43 -7.56
C ASN A 79 28.44 5.43 -8.75
N ALA A 80 27.87 4.28 -9.06
CA ALA A 80 26.81 4.10 -10.05
C ALA A 80 25.48 3.80 -9.35
N LYS A 81 24.46 4.61 -9.64
CA LYS A 81 23.08 4.35 -9.18
C LYS A 81 22.35 3.58 -10.27
N ILE A 82 21.65 2.52 -9.88
CA ILE A 82 20.89 1.68 -10.83
C ILE A 82 19.86 2.51 -11.58
N HIS A 83 19.08 3.32 -10.86
CA HIS A 83 18.05 4.18 -11.44
C HIS A 83 18.58 5.10 -12.54
N ASP A 84 19.68 5.82 -12.29
CA ASP A 84 20.27 6.75 -13.26
C ASP A 84 20.81 5.98 -14.48
N SER A 85 21.47 4.83 -14.24
CA SER A 85 22.02 3.97 -15.29
C SER A 85 20.94 3.41 -16.23
N LEU A 86 19.75 3.10 -15.69
CA LEU A 86 18.59 2.63 -16.46
C LEU A 86 18.09 3.69 -17.44
N TYR A 87 17.92 4.95 -17.00
CA TYR A 87 17.51 6.03 -17.91
C TYR A 87 18.59 6.30 -18.98
N CYS A 88 19.87 6.27 -18.62
CA CYS A 88 20.95 6.38 -19.60
C CYS A 88 20.86 5.28 -20.67
N ALA A 89 20.67 4.02 -20.27
CA ALA A 89 20.45 2.92 -21.20
C ALA A 89 19.20 3.14 -22.08
N ALA A 90 18.09 3.60 -21.48
CA ALA A 90 16.86 3.90 -22.19
C ALA A 90 17.05 4.99 -23.26
N SER A 91 17.87 6.02 -23.01
CA SER A 91 18.15 7.06 -24.00
C SER A 91 18.97 6.56 -25.19
N ALA A 92 19.96 5.70 -24.95
CA ALA A 92 20.74 5.06 -26.00
C ALA A 92 19.87 4.12 -26.84
N TRP A 93 19.03 3.33 -26.16
CA TRP A 93 18.05 2.43 -26.78
C TRP A 93 17.02 3.20 -27.63
N ALA A 94 16.42 4.27 -27.12
CA ALA A 94 15.46 5.10 -27.84
C ALA A 94 16.07 5.70 -29.13
N LEU A 95 17.32 6.18 -29.06
CA LEU A 95 18.00 6.67 -30.25
C LEU A 95 18.32 5.53 -31.24
N ALA A 96 18.70 4.34 -30.76
CA ALA A 96 18.93 3.18 -31.62
C ALA A 96 17.67 2.80 -32.40
N LEU A 97 16.50 2.80 -31.73
CA LEU A 97 15.21 2.55 -32.37
C LEU A 97 14.90 3.57 -33.48
N ALA A 98 15.29 4.83 -33.29
CA ALA A 98 15.16 5.85 -34.32
C ALA A 98 16.04 5.55 -35.54
N TYR A 99 17.29 5.11 -35.32
CA TYR A 99 18.22 4.75 -36.40
C TYR A 99 17.80 3.50 -37.19
N ARG A 100 17.05 2.55 -36.59
CA ARG A 100 16.48 1.39 -37.31
C ARG A 100 15.56 1.77 -38.47
N ARG A 101 15.10 3.02 -38.53
CA ARG A 101 14.26 3.55 -39.61
C ARG A 101 15.08 4.01 -40.84
N ILE A 102 16.41 3.96 -40.77
CA ILE A 102 17.33 4.31 -41.87
C ILE A 102 18.05 3.05 -42.36
N ASP A 103 18.26 2.94 -43.69
CA ASP A 103 18.94 1.80 -44.32
C ASP A 103 20.47 1.77 -44.05
N ASP A 104 21.17 2.91 -44.17
CA ASP A 104 22.60 3.04 -43.84
C ASP A 104 22.82 3.98 -42.66
N ASP A 105 22.96 3.38 -41.48
CA ASP A 105 23.19 4.05 -40.20
C ASP A 105 24.68 4.16 -39.84
N LYS A 106 25.59 3.71 -40.72
CA LYS A 106 27.04 3.62 -40.48
C LYS A 106 27.41 2.84 -39.20
N GLY A 107 26.60 1.85 -38.81
CA GLY A 107 26.82 1.00 -37.63
C GLY A 107 26.42 1.63 -36.29
N ARG A 108 25.75 2.78 -36.30
CA ARG A 108 25.35 3.50 -35.08
C ARG A 108 24.30 2.75 -34.26
N THR A 109 23.36 2.08 -34.92
CA THR A 109 22.34 1.25 -34.24
C THR A 109 23.03 0.19 -33.41
N HIS A 110 23.95 -0.57 -34.02
CA HIS A 110 24.68 -1.62 -33.32
C HIS A 110 25.43 -1.09 -32.10
N GLU A 111 26.12 0.05 -32.23
CA GLU A 111 26.82 0.65 -31.10
C GLU A 111 25.88 1.08 -29.96
N LEU A 112 24.78 1.76 -30.29
CA LEU A 112 23.82 2.26 -29.31
C LEU A 112 23.08 1.11 -28.60
N GLU A 113 22.67 0.08 -29.35
CA GLU A 113 22.05 -1.14 -28.80
C GLU A 113 23.00 -1.88 -27.86
N HIS A 114 24.24 -2.10 -28.28
CA HIS A 114 25.23 -2.79 -27.45
C HIS A 114 25.61 -1.98 -26.22
N SER A 115 25.58 -0.64 -26.28
CA SER A 115 25.71 0.21 -25.10
C SER A 115 24.56 -0.02 -24.10
N ALA A 116 23.30 -0.04 -24.56
CA ALA A 116 22.15 -0.29 -23.71
C ALA A 116 22.19 -1.72 -23.11
N ILE A 117 22.47 -2.73 -23.93
CA ILE A 117 22.64 -4.14 -23.50
C ILE A 117 23.72 -4.24 -22.44
N LYS A 118 24.88 -3.60 -22.65
CA LYS A 118 25.99 -3.65 -21.70
C LYS A 118 25.60 -3.07 -20.33
N CYS A 119 24.91 -1.94 -20.30
CA CYS A 119 24.40 -1.37 -19.05
C CYS A 119 23.43 -2.33 -18.34
N MET A 120 22.42 -2.85 -19.05
CA MET A 120 21.44 -3.78 -18.48
C MET A 120 22.10 -5.06 -17.94
N ARG A 121 23.08 -5.59 -18.66
CA ARG A 121 23.88 -6.75 -18.21
C ARG A 121 24.78 -6.41 -17.03
N GLY A 122 25.33 -5.21 -16.96
CA GLY A 122 26.07 -4.71 -15.81
C GLY A 122 25.22 -4.66 -14.53
N ILE A 123 23.99 -4.17 -14.65
CA ILE A 123 23.01 -4.16 -13.56
C ILE A 123 22.66 -5.58 -13.13
N LEU A 124 22.37 -6.47 -14.08
CA LEU A 124 22.11 -7.89 -13.81
C LEU A 124 23.29 -8.55 -13.09
N TYR A 125 24.52 -8.30 -13.54
CA TYR A 125 25.73 -8.80 -12.89
C TYR A 125 25.85 -8.32 -11.44
N CYS A 126 25.57 -7.04 -11.16
CA CYS A 126 25.57 -6.50 -9.80
C CYS A 126 24.52 -7.19 -8.92
N TYR A 127 23.29 -7.36 -9.42
CA TYR A 127 22.23 -8.00 -8.66
C TYR A 127 22.45 -9.50 -8.45
N MET A 128 22.95 -10.24 -9.44
CA MET A 128 23.21 -11.68 -9.31
C MET A 128 24.26 -11.99 -8.23
N ARG A 129 25.20 -11.06 -7.99
CA ARG A 129 26.16 -11.17 -6.87
C ARG A 129 25.52 -11.01 -5.50
N GLN A 130 24.27 -10.56 -5.43
CA GLN A 130 23.45 -10.41 -4.23
C GLN A 130 22.35 -11.47 -4.12
N ALA A 131 22.53 -12.65 -4.75
CA ALA A 131 21.53 -13.72 -4.74
C ALA A 131 21.16 -14.20 -3.31
N ASP A 132 22.12 -14.19 -2.39
CA ASP A 132 21.90 -14.48 -0.98
C ASP A 132 20.96 -13.45 -0.31
N LYS A 133 21.11 -12.16 -0.64
CA LYS A 133 20.20 -11.10 -0.18
C LYS A 133 18.82 -11.25 -0.79
N VAL A 134 18.72 -11.62 -2.07
CA VAL A 134 17.43 -11.92 -2.72
C VAL A 134 16.70 -13.04 -1.97
N GLU A 135 17.41 -14.13 -1.65
CA GLU A 135 16.84 -15.24 -0.88
C GLU A 135 16.30 -14.78 0.48
N GLN A 136 17.10 -14.01 1.22
CA GLN A 136 16.70 -13.48 2.52
C GLN A 136 15.53 -12.49 2.45
N PHE A 137 15.53 -11.61 1.44
CA PHE A 137 14.50 -10.57 1.26
C PHE A 137 13.13 -11.16 0.89
N LYS A 138 13.08 -12.25 0.11
CA LYS A 138 11.83 -12.94 -0.24
C LYS A 138 11.05 -13.40 1.01
N GLN A 139 11.78 -13.82 2.04
CA GLN A 139 11.22 -14.28 3.32
C GLN A 139 10.85 -13.09 4.20
N ASP A 140 11.82 -12.20 4.42
CA ASP A 140 11.71 -11.07 5.34
C ASP A 140 12.25 -9.78 4.71
N PRO A 141 11.37 -8.94 4.12
CA PRO A 141 11.78 -7.71 3.48
C PRO A 141 12.13 -6.66 4.54
N SER A 142 13.43 -6.52 4.84
CA SER A 142 13.96 -5.54 5.78
C SER A 142 15.14 -4.76 5.19
N PRO A 143 15.46 -3.56 5.72
CA PRO A 143 16.58 -2.76 5.22
C PRO A 143 17.95 -3.48 5.29
N GLN A 144 18.14 -4.39 6.25
CA GLN A 144 19.39 -5.15 6.40
C GLN A 144 19.57 -6.24 5.33
N LYS A 145 18.46 -6.74 4.78
CA LYS A 145 18.42 -7.86 3.83
C LYS A 145 18.11 -7.40 2.40
N CYS A 146 18.05 -6.10 2.15
CA CYS A 146 17.64 -5.55 0.85
C CYS A 146 18.77 -5.58 -0.19
N LEU A 147 18.39 -5.57 -1.46
CA LEU A 147 19.33 -5.37 -2.56
C LEU A 147 19.89 -3.95 -2.52
N HIS A 148 21.16 -3.80 -2.91
CA HIS A 148 21.75 -2.47 -3.01
C HIS A 148 21.32 -1.81 -4.32
N SER A 149 21.13 -0.50 -4.27
CA SER A 149 20.81 0.34 -5.43
C SER A 149 21.97 1.22 -5.92
N ILE A 150 23.11 1.16 -5.22
CA ILE A 150 24.37 1.82 -5.59
C ILE A 150 25.50 0.80 -5.60
N PHE A 151 26.30 0.83 -6.67
CA PHE A 151 27.43 -0.05 -6.90
C PHE A 151 28.66 0.72 -7.34
N ASN A 152 29.80 0.05 -7.29
CA ASN A 152 31.02 0.53 -7.90
C ASN A 152 30.94 0.45 -9.42
N ILE A 153 31.28 1.54 -10.09
CA ILE A 153 31.18 1.66 -11.54
C ILE A 153 32.17 0.74 -12.30
N ASP A 154 33.33 0.43 -11.71
CA ASP A 154 34.39 -0.31 -12.39
C ASP A 154 34.23 -1.83 -12.24
N ASN A 155 33.80 -2.30 -11.06
CA ASN A 155 33.76 -3.72 -10.75
C ASN A 155 32.38 -4.25 -10.29
N GLY A 156 31.40 -3.37 -10.07
CA GLY A 156 30.05 -3.75 -9.63
C GLY A 156 29.97 -4.19 -8.16
N ASP A 157 30.98 -3.89 -7.34
CA ASP A 157 30.97 -4.20 -5.91
C ASP A 157 30.01 -3.29 -5.13
N GLU A 158 29.58 -3.79 -3.97
CA GLU A 158 28.87 -2.98 -2.97
C GLU A 158 29.84 -1.96 -2.36
N ILE A 159 29.47 -0.68 -2.39
CA ILE A 159 30.30 0.40 -1.81
C ILE A 159 29.77 0.86 -0.45
N LEU A 160 28.46 1.04 -0.35
CA LEU A 160 27.81 1.62 0.83
C LEU A 160 27.07 0.52 1.59
N SER A 161 27.11 0.60 2.92
CA SER A 161 26.30 -0.28 3.76
C SER A 161 24.87 0.28 3.91
N TYR A 162 23.94 -0.55 4.38
CA TYR A 162 22.58 -0.08 4.67
C TYR A 162 22.55 1.03 5.74
N ASN A 163 23.53 1.07 6.66
CA ASN A 163 23.63 2.13 7.66
C ASN A 163 24.00 3.47 7.04
N ASP A 164 24.71 3.46 5.91
CA ASP A 164 25.22 4.64 5.22
C ASP A 164 24.29 5.12 4.10
N TYR A 165 23.44 4.22 3.57
CA TYR A 165 22.60 4.52 2.43
C TYR A 165 21.25 3.78 2.43
N GLY A 166 20.21 4.46 1.93
CA GLY A 166 18.85 3.92 1.84
C GLY A 166 18.66 2.96 0.67
N HIS A 167 19.19 1.74 0.78
CA HIS A 167 19.25 0.76 -0.31
C HIS A 167 17.91 0.12 -0.69
N ILE A 168 16.98 -0.04 0.26
CA ILE A 168 15.65 -0.59 -0.06
C ILE A 168 14.89 0.37 -0.97
N GLN A 169 14.93 0.09 -2.28
CA GLN A 169 14.38 0.89 -3.37
C GLN A 169 13.64 -0.03 -4.33
N ILE A 170 12.36 -0.30 -4.04
CA ILE A 170 11.54 -1.23 -4.83
C ILE A 170 11.30 -0.68 -6.24
N ASN A 171 11.20 0.65 -6.35
CA ASN A 171 11.12 1.36 -7.62
C ASN A 171 12.31 1.05 -8.55
N ALA A 172 13.54 0.93 -8.05
CA ALA A 172 14.73 0.68 -8.87
C ALA A 172 14.74 -0.75 -9.46
N VAL A 173 14.40 -1.75 -8.65
CA VAL A 173 14.27 -3.14 -9.11
C VAL A 173 13.11 -3.26 -10.11
N SER A 174 11.98 -2.62 -9.83
CA SER A 174 10.81 -2.63 -10.70
C SER A 174 11.09 -1.94 -12.05
N LEU A 175 11.79 -0.81 -12.05
CA LEU A 175 12.19 -0.12 -13.28
C LEU A 175 13.16 -0.95 -14.12
N PHE A 176 14.09 -1.69 -13.48
CA PHE A 176 14.96 -2.63 -14.17
C PHE A 176 14.16 -3.74 -14.87
N LEU A 177 13.21 -4.37 -14.17
CA LEU A 177 12.35 -5.40 -14.76
C LEU A 177 11.50 -4.85 -15.91
N LEU A 178 10.98 -3.63 -15.77
CA LEU A 178 10.20 -2.96 -16.80
C LEU A 178 11.02 -2.74 -18.08
N TYR A 179 12.18 -2.08 -17.96
CA TYR A 179 13.04 -1.85 -19.13
C TYR A 179 13.63 -3.14 -19.69
N LEU A 180 13.87 -4.17 -18.86
CA LEU A 180 14.30 -5.48 -19.33
C LEU A 180 13.27 -6.05 -20.33
N VAL A 181 11.99 -6.02 -19.97
CA VAL A 181 10.91 -6.48 -20.85
C VAL A 181 10.81 -5.61 -22.10
N GLU A 182 10.78 -4.29 -21.97
CA GLU A 182 10.64 -3.38 -23.11
C GLU A 182 11.79 -3.54 -24.13
N MET A 183 13.02 -3.60 -23.64
CA MET A 183 14.20 -3.75 -24.49
C MET A 183 14.24 -5.12 -25.18
N ILE A 184 13.90 -6.21 -24.49
CA ILE A 184 13.82 -7.55 -25.10
C ILE A 184 12.69 -7.61 -26.12
N SER A 185 11.52 -7.02 -25.82
CA SER A 185 10.39 -6.93 -26.75
C SER A 185 10.74 -6.16 -28.02
N SER A 186 11.64 -5.18 -27.93
CA SER A 186 12.17 -4.47 -29.11
C SER A 186 13.20 -5.29 -29.91
N GLY A 187 13.58 -6.49 -29.44
CA GLY A 187 14.51 -7.39 -30.12
C GLY A 187 15.94 -7.42 -29.54
N LEU A 188 16.21 -6.74 -28.42
CA LEU A 188 17.54 -6.81 -27.78
C LEU A 188 17.73 -8.12 -27.01
N GLN A 189 18.91 -8.71 -27.12
CA GLN A 189 19.27 -9.93 -26.38
C GLN A 189 20.05 -9.57 -25.11
N ILE A 190 19.37 -9.57 -23.97
CA ILE A 190 19.96 -9.20 -22.66
C ILE A 190 20.23 -10.43 -21.78
N ILE A 191 19.31 -11.41 -21.76
CA ILE A 191 19.40 -12.63 -20.95
C ILE A 191 19.90 -13.79 -21.82
N TYR A 192 20.88 -14.56 -21.33
CA TYR A 192 21.62 -15.56 -22.12
C TYR A 192 21.52 -16.99 -21.61
N ASN A 193 21.21 -17.22 -20.33
CA ASN A 193 21.18 -18.56 -19.77
C ASN A 193 20.03 -18.74 -18.77
N THR A 194 19.78 -20.00 -18.39
CA THR A 194 18.70 -20.37 -17.48
C THR A 194 18.96 -19.93 -16.04
N ASP A 195 20.23 -19.77 -15.63
CA ASP A 195 20.57 -19.28 -14.28
C ASP A 195 20.13 -17.81 -14.12
N GLU A 196 20.33 -16.99 -15.15
CA GLU A 196 19.83 -15.62 -15.24
C GLU A 196 18.28 -15.57 -15.24
N VAL A 197 17.61 -16.48 -15.96
CA VAL A 197 16.13 -16.59 -15.93
C VAL A 197 15.63 -16.88 -14.51
N SER A 198 16.18 -17.88 -13.83
CA SER A 198 15.80 -18.21 -12.45
C SER A 198 16.06 -17.03 -11.52
N PHE A 199 17.16 -16.30 -11.71
CA PHE A 199 17.44 -15.09 -10.93
C PHE A 199 16.36 -14.01 -11.11
N ILE A 200 15.97 -13.70 -12.36
CA ILE A 200 14.90 -12.74 -12.65
C ILE A 200 13.56 -13.19 -12.04
N GLN A 201 13.22 -14.48 -12.13
CA GLN A 201 12.03 -15.04 -11.48
C GLN A 201 12.02 -14.82 -9.96
N ASN A 202 13.19 -14.87 -9.30
CA ASN A 202 13.30 -14.57 -7.88
C ASN A 202 13.20 -13.08 -7.55
N LEU A 203 13.68 -12.19 -8.42
CA LEU A 203 13.45 -10.75 -8.29
C LEU A 203 11.95 -10.42 -8.34
N VAL A 204 11.19 -11.09 -9.21
CA VAL A 204 9.73 -10.94 -9.28
C VAL A 204 9.08 -11.26 -7.94
N PHE A 205 9.48 -12.34 -7.26
CA PHE A 205 8.94 -12.68 -5.94
C PHE A 205 9.22 -11.63 -4.85
N CYS A 206 10.27 -10.83 -5.00
CA CYS A 206 10.54 -9.67 -4.14
C CYS A 206 9.57 -8.53 -4.44
N VAL A 207 9.36 -8.22 -5.73
CA VAL A 207 8.52 -7.11 -6.21
C VAL A 207 7.02 -7.38 -5.98
N GLU A 208 6.57 -8.64 -6.05
CA GLU A 208 5.18 -9.04 -5.74
C GLU A 208 4.66 -8.50 -4.40
N ARG A 209 5.54 -8.30 -3.41
CA ARG A 209 5.19 -7.80 -2.08
C ARG A 209 5.22 -6.28 -1.93
N ALA A 210 5.49 -5.51 -2.98
CA ALA A 210 5.65 -4.06 -2.90
C ALA A 210 4.51 -3.34 -2.15
N TYR A 211 3.26 -3.81 -2.32
CA TYR A 211 2.06 -3.31 -1.62
C TYR A 211 2.15 -3.28 -0.08
N ARG A 212 3.12 -3.98 0.51
CA ARG A 212 3.33 -4.05 1.96
C ARG A 212 4.79 -3.92 2.39
N VAL A 213 5.66 -3.40 1.53
CA VAL A 213 7.09 -3.22 1.81
C VAL A 213 7.40 -1.73 1.78
N PRO A 214 7.48 -1.07 2.97
CA PRO A 214 7.98 0.29 3.07
C PRO A 214 9.42 0.38 2.55
N ASP A 215 9.74 1.44 1.82
CA ASP A 215 11.05 1.65 1.21
C ASP A 215 11.53 3.11 1.40
N PHE A 216 12.69 3.47 0.84
CA PHE A 216 13.21 4.85 0.92
C PHE A 216 12.72 5.77 -0.20
N GLY A 217 11.84 5.29 -1.09
CA GLY A 217 11.33 6.01 -2.24
C GLY A 217 12.41 6.39 -3.27
N ILE A 218 12.00 7.06 -4.35
CA ILE A 218 12.89 7.50 -5.44
C ILE A 218 13.96 8.50 -4.97
N TRP A 219 13.66 9.23 -3.89
CA TRP A 219 14.52 10.25 -3.28
C TRP A 219 15.47 9.72 -2.21
N GLU A 220 15.43 8.41 -1.91
CA GLU A 220 16.40 7.74 -1.03
C GLU A 220 16.37 8.22 0.43
N ARG A 221 15.26 8.86 0.84
CA ARG A 221 15.08 9.51 2.15
C ARG A 221 14.02 8.85 3.03
N GLY A 222 13.12 8.08 2.43
CA GLY A 222 12.00 7.48 3.16
C GLY A 222 10.99 8.55 3.55
N SER A 223 10.86 8.85 4.84
CA SER A 223 9.98 9.93 5.29
C SER A 223 10.46 11.33 4.88
N LYS A 224 9.53 12.27 4.81
CA LYS A 224 9.78 13.70 4.52
C LYS A 224 10.76 14.32 5.52
N TYR A 225 10.76 13.83 6.76
CA TYR A 225 11.66 14.29 7.82
C TYR A 225 13.09 13.83 7.62
N ASN A 226 13.35 12.90 6.69
CA ASN A 226 14.68 12.35 6.41
C ASN A 226 15.40 11.96 7.72
N ASN A 227 14.81 11.03 8.45
CA ASN A 227 15.28 10.55 9.76
C ASN A 227 15.63 9.05 9.75
N GLY A 228 15.70 8.44 8.56
CA GLY A 228 16.00 7.02 8.37
C GLY A 228 14.78 6.10 8.39
N SER A 229 13.55 6.61 8.58
CA SER A 229 12.34 5.78 8.51
C SER A 229 11.86 5.55 7.09
N THR A 230 11.50 4.31 6.77
CA THR A 230 10.89 3.91 5.48
C THR A 230 9.38 4.12 5.50
N GLU A 231 8.78 4.43 4.35
CA GLU A 231 7.32 4.55 4.18
C GLU A 231 6.86 3.79 2.94
N LEU A 232 5.56 3.50 2.84
CA LEU A 232 4.98 2.92 1.63
C LEU A 232 4.77 4.04 0.60
N HIS A 233 5.53 4.00 -0.49
CA HIS A 233 5.55 5.02 -1.54
C HIS A 233 4.67 4.61 -2.73
N SER A 234 3.71 5.47 -3.10
CA SER A 234 2.85 5.28 -4.27
C SER A 234 3.68 5.14 -5.55
N SER A 235 4.74 5.93 -5.71
CA SER A 235 5.65 5.83 -6.86
C SER A 235 6.30 4.45 -7.00
N SER A 236 6.76 3.87 -5.88
CA SER A 236 7.35 2.51 -5.84
C SER A 236 6.33 1.42 -6.11
N VAL A 237 5.14 1.49 -5.49
CA VAL A 237 4.06 0.50 -5.71
C VAL A 237 3.55 0.55 -7.15
N GLY A 238 3.45 1.74 -7.75
CA GLY A 238 3.05 1.91 -9.14
C GLY A 238 4.03 1.32 -10.14
N LEU A 239 5.34 1.57 -9.96
CA LEU A 239 6.37 0.94 -10.78
C LEU A 239 6.37 -0.58 -10.62
N ALA A 240 6.20 -1.09 -9.39
CA ALA A 240 6.07 -2.53 -9.13
C ALA A 240 4.86 -3.13 -9.86
N LYS A 241 3.70 -2.49 -9.79
CA LYS A 241 2.49 -2.89 -10.51
C LYS A 241 2.74 -2.97 -12.02
N ALA A 242 3.35 -1.93 -12.60
CA ALA A 242 3.67 -1.89 -14.03
C ALA A 242 4.69 -2.97 -14.45
N ALA A 243 5.71 -3.22 -13.64
CA ALA A 243 6.72 -4.23 -13.90
C ALA A 243 6.14 -5.65 -13.87
N LEU A 244 5.31 -5.94 -12.86
CA LEU A 244 4.61 -7.23 -12.73
C LEU A 244 3.65 -7.46 -13.90
N GLU A 245 2.93 -6.42 -14.33
CA GLU A 245 2.04 -6.48 -15.49
C GLU A 245 2.80 -6.71 -16.81
N ALA A 246 3.98 -6.11 -16.96
CA ALA A 246 4.80 -6.26 -18.16
C ALA A 246 5.48 -7.64 -18.27
N ILE A 247 5.98 -8.17 -17.16
CA ILE A 247 6.81 -9.39 -17.16
C ILE A 247 6.01 -10.70 -17.08
N ASP A 248 4.74 -10.65 -16.66
CA ASP A 248 3.92 -11.86 -16.53
C ASP A 248 3.71 -12.56 -17.88
N GLY A 249 4.08 -13.84 -17.94
CA GLY A 249 4.05 -14.64 -19.16
C GLY A 249 5.07 -14.22 -20.22
N PHE A 250 6.00 -13.31 -19.89
CA PHE A 250 7.02 -12.84 -20.83
C PHE A 250 8.17 -13.84 -20.96
N ASN A 251 8.64 -14.04 -22.19
CA ASN A 251 9.78 -14.91 -22.46
C ASN A 251 11.09 -14.11 -22.49
N LEU A 252 11.99 -14.37 -21.54
CA LEU A 252 13.24 -13.61 -21.40
C LEU A 252 14.27 -13.85 -22.52
N PHE A 253 14.10 -14.89 -23.32
CA PHE A 253 14.89 -15.09 -24.55
C PHE A 253 14.21 -14.48 -25.80
N GLY A 254 13.13 -13.70 -25.60
CA GLY A 254 12.34 -13.12 -26.67
C GLY A 254 11.71 -14.19 -27.56
N ASN A 255 11.67 -13.93 -28.87
CA ASN A 255 11.08 -14.84 -29.86
C ASN A 255 11.79 -16.19 -30.00
N GLN A 256 13.00 -16.32 -29.47
CA GLN A 256 13.82 -17.55 -29.53
C GLN A 256 13.64 -18.45 -28.29
N GLY A 257 12.83 -18.02 -27.32
CA GLY A 257 12.69 -18.74 -26.06
C GLY A 257 11.77 -19.95 -26.07
N CYS A 258 11.87 -20.74 -25.00
CA CYS A 258 11.06 -21.93 -24.77
C CYS A 258 10.16 -21.75 -23.53
N SER A 259 9.35 -22.75 -23.16
CA SER A 259 8.40 -22.62 -22.04
C SER A 259 9.05 -22.42 -20.68
N TRP A 260 10.30 -22.86 -20.47
CA TRP A 260 11.04 -22.65 -19.22
C TRP A 260 11.69 -21.27 -19.07
N SER A 261 11.78 -20.48 -20.14
CA SER A 261 12.28 -19.09 -20.08
C SER A 261 11.17 -18.06 -19.90
N VAL A 262 9.94 -18.54 -19.63
CA VAL A 262 8.77 -17.72 -19.32
C VAL A 262 8.74 -17.39 -17.83
N ILE A 263 8.52 -16.11 -17.51
CA ILE A 263 8.35 -15.64 -16.14
C ILE A 263 6.88 -15.69 -15.74
N PHE A 264 6.61 -16.12 -14.51
CA PHE A 264 5.28 -16.20 -13.94
C PHE A 264 5.12 -15.21 -12.78
N VAL A 265 3.97 -14.54 -12.73
CA VAL A 265 3.61 -13.62 -11.65
C VAL A 265 2.35 -14.12 -10.93
N ASP A 266 2.33 -14.02 -9.60
CA ASP A 266 1.10 -14.21 -8.84
C ASP A 266 0.10 -13.06 -9.11
N LEU A 267 -0.97 -13.38 -9.85
CA LEU A 267 -2.00 -12.41 -10.24
C LEU A 267 -2.74 -11.80 -9.05
N ASP A 268 -2.89 -12.54 -7.96
CA ASP A 268 -3.48 -12.01 -6.74
C ASP A 268 -2.53 -11.00 -6.08
N ALA A 269 -1.20 -11.22 -6.16
CA ALA A 269 -0.21 -10.26 -5.70
C ALA A 269 -0.20 -8.98 -6.56
N HIS A 270 -0.23 -9.10 -7.89
CA HIS A 270 -0.37 -7.96 -8.79
C HIS A 270 -1.63 -7.13 -8.46
N ASN A 271 -2.77 -7.78 -8.22
CA ASN A 271 -4.00 -7.06 -7.86
C ASN A 271 -3.96 -6.39 -6.49
N ARG A 272 -3.23 -6.94 -5.51
CA ARG A 272 -2.98 -6.24 -4.23
C ARG A 272 -2.17 -4.96 -4.42
N ASN A 273 -1.15 -4.98 -5.29
CA ASN A 273 -0.38 -3.78 -5.65
C ASN A 273 -1.27 -2.72 -6.33
N ARG A 274 -2.14 -3.15 -7.26
CA ARG A 274 -3.13 -2.28 -7.90
C ARG A 274 -4.09 -1.62 -6.91
N GLN A 275 -4.74 -2.41 -6.06
CA GLN A 275 -5.67 -1.87 -5.05
C GLN A 275 -4.96 -0.90 -4.09
N THR A 276 -3.72 -1.24 -3.71
CA THR A 276 -2.92 -0.40 -2.83
C THR A 276 -2.58 0.94 -3.47
N LEU A 277 -2.15 0.93 -4.74
CA LEU A 277 -1.89 2.16 -5.48
C LEU A 277 -3.14 3.05 -5.55
N SER A 278 -4.31 2.47 -5.90
CA SER A 278 -5.57 3.21 -5.99
C SER A 278 -6.00 3.83 -4.66
N SER A 279 -5.63 3.21 -3.54
CA SER A 279 -5.96 3.69 -2.19
C SER A 279 -5.00 4.77 -1.67
N LEU A 280 -3.73 4.71 -2.06
CA LEU A 280 -2.73 5.70 -1.65
C LEU A 280 -2.86 7.02 -2.42
N LEU A 281 -3.11 6.96 -3.74
CA LEU A 281 -3.27 8.14 -4.58
C LEU A 281 -4.45 9.03 -4.11
N PRO A 282 -4.35 10.36 -4.23
CA PRO A 282 -3.29 11.15 -4.88
C PRO A 282 -2.13 11.52 -3.93
N ARG A 283 -1.91 10.78 -2.83
CA ARG A 283 -0.77 11.00 -1.92
C ARG A 283 0.40 10.12 -2.32
N GLU A 284 1.62 10.54 -1.96
CA GLU A 284 2.82 9.74 -2.19
C GLU A 284 3.08 8.79 -1.03
N SER A 285 3.00 9.27 0.22
CA SER A 285 3.18 8.44 1.42
C SER A 285 2.57 9.12 2.65
N ARG A 286 2.85 8.62 3.87
CA ARG A 286 2.24 9.13 5.11
C ARG A 286 2.68 10.55 5.43
N SER A 287 3.95 10.85 5.20
CA SER A 287 4.56 12.16 5.41
C SER A 287 4.53 13.04 4.15
N HIS A 288 4.42 12.45 2.96
CA HIS A 288 4.36 13.16 1.68
C HIS A 288 2.92 13.27 1.17
N ASN A 289 2.26 14.40 1.45
CA ASN A 289 0.91 14.66 0.96
C ASN A 289 0.83 14.68 -0.59
N THR A 290 1.88 15.14 -1.27
CA THR A 290 2.04 15.07 -2.73
C THR A 290 3.52 15.10 -3.06
N ASP A 291 3.90 14.49 -4.19
CA ASP A 291 5.29 14.40 -4.65
C ASP A 291 5.33 14.36 -6.19
N ALA A 292 6.34 14.98 -6.80
CA ALA A 292 6.56 14.94 -8.24
C ALA A 292 7.00 13.54 -8.73
N ALA A 293 7.51 12.68 -7.84
CA ALA A 293 7.79 11.26 -8.10
C ALA A 293 6.56 10.50 -8.64
N LEU A 294 5.36 10.93 -8.26
CA LEU A 294 4.10 10.36 -8.75
C LEU A 294 3.99 10.41 -10.28
N LEU A 295 4.64 11.36 -10.97
CA LEU A 295 4.67 11.42 -12.44
C LEU A 295 5.28 10.16 -13.06
N THR A 296 6.27 9.55 -12.42
CA THR A 296 6.91 8.29 -12.89
C THR A 296 5.98 7.08 -12.78
N CYS A 297 4.95 7.19 -11.93
CA CYS A 297 3.95 6.16 -11.69
C CYS A 297 2.72 6.36 -12.59
N ILE A 298 2.17 7.58 -12.64
CA ILE A 298 0.94 7.87 -13.38
C ILE A 298 1.18 8.07 -14.89
N SER A 299 2.42 8.38 -15.29
CA SER A 299 2.86 8.59 -16.66
C SER A 299 4.09 7.72 -16.97
N TYR A 300 4.88 8.11 -17.99
CA TYR A 300 6.08 7.38 -18.39
C TYR A 300 7.08 7.25 -17.22
N PRO A 301 7.64 6.06 -16.96
CA PRO A 301 7.50 4.84 -17.76
C PRO A 301 6.38 3.90 -17.29
N ALA A 302 5.81 4.06 -16.10
CA ALA A 302 4.97 3.03 -15.52
C ALA A 302 3.57 2.94 -16.13
N PHE A 303 2.89 4.08 -16.35
CA PHE A 303 1.47 4.16 -16.73
C PHE A 303 0.58 3.28 -15.84
N ALA A 304 0.80 3.32 -14.53
CA ALA A 304 0.26 2.35 -13.59
C ALA A 304 -1.22 2.59 -13.21
N VAL A 305 -1.81 3.72 -13.59
CA VAL A 305 -3.17 4.12 -13.18
C VAL A 305 -4.15 3.97 -14.33
N ASP A 306 -5.13 3.08 -14.14
CA ASP A 306 -6.16 2.77 -15.15
C ASP A 306 -7.37 3.70 -15.07
N ASP A 307 -7.60 4.36 -13.92
CA ASP A 307 -8.74 5.26 -13.69
C ASP A 307 -8.37 6.71 -14.05
N ASP A 308 -8.99 7.23 -15.11
CA ASP A 308 -8.79 8.60 -15.57
C ASP A 308 -9.16 9.66 -14.52
N ALA A 309 -10.16 9.42 -13.67
CA ALA A 309 -10.54 10.38 -12.63
C ALA A 309 -9.42 10.50 -11.58
N LEU A 310 -8.90 9.35 -11.12
CA LEU A 310 -7.80 9.29 -10.17
C LEU A 310 -6.49 9.84 -10.77
N PHE A 311 -6.22 9.54 -12.06
CA PHE A 311 -5.10 10.13 -12.80
C PHE A 311 -5.17 11.66 -12.80
N ASN A 312 -6.30 12.23 -13.24
CA ASN A 312 -6.48 13.66 -13.35
C ASN A 312 -6.42 14.36 -11.99
N GLN A 313 -7.03 13.76 -10.95
CA GLN A 313 -6.95 14.26 -9.59
C GLN A 313 -5.51 14.30 -9.06
N THR A 314 -4.71 13.27 -9.38
CA THR A 314 -3.32 13.19 -8.98
C THR A 314 -2.47 14.23 -9.71
N LEU A 315 -2.61 14.33 -11.04
CA LEU A 315 -1.86 15.29 -11.85
C LEU A 315 -2.18 16.74 -11.46
N ASP A 316 -3.46 17.08 -11.30
CA ASP A 316 -3.90 18.42 -10.86
C ASP A 316 -3.30 18.78 -9.48
N LYS A 317 -3.25 17.83 -8.55
CA LYS A 317 -2.64 18.06 -7.23
C LYS A 317 -1.15 18.32 -7.33
N ILE A 318 -0.42 17.61 -8.20
CA ILE A 318 1.01 17.82 -8.46
C ILE A 318 1.22 19.21 -9.06
N GLU A 319 0.49 19.56 -10.12
CA GLU A 319 0.62 20.87 -10.78
C GLU A 319 0.31 22.03 -9.83
N ARG A 320 -0.83 21.99 -9.14
CA ARG A 320 -1.23 23.10 -8.25
C ARG A 320 -0.29 23.32 -7.07
N LYS A 321 0.37 22.28 -6.56
CA LYS A 321 1.20 22.36 -5.35
C LYS A 321 2.69 22.45 -5.62
N LEU A 322 3.17 21.88 -6.73
CA LEU A 322 4.60 21.69 -6.98
C LEU A 322 5.12 22.43 -8.21
N LYS A 323 4.28 22.83 -9.18
CA LYS A 323 4.73 23.58 -10.37
C LYS A 323 5.27 24.95 -9.96
N GLY A 324 6.52 25.21 -10.35
CA GLY A 324 7.21 26.49 -10.19
C GLY A 324 7.59 27.09 -11.55
N LYS A 325 8.40 28.14 -11.52
CA LYS A 325 8.82 28.89 -12.72
C LYS A 325 9.95 28.20 -13.50
N TYR A 326 10.82 27.48 -12.79
CA TYR A 326 12.01 26.81 -13.33
C TYR A 326 11.88 25.29 -13.39
N GLY A 327 10.78 24.74 -12.87
CA GLY A 327 10.54 23.30 -12.79
C GLY A 327 9.51 22.98 -11.72
N PHE A 328 9.42 21.71 -11.32
CA PHE A 328 8.58 21.32 -10.19
C PHE A 328 9.43 21.12 -8.93
N LYS A 329 8.89 21.47 -7.76
CA LYS A 329 9.43 21.03 -6.47
C LYS A 329 9.28 19.52 -6.37
N ARG A 330 10.20 18.82 -5.69
CA ARG A 330 10.03 17.37 -5.44
C ARG A 330 8.82 17.14 -4.54
N PHE A 331 8.79 17.80 -3.39
CA PHE A 331 7.66 17.85 -2.47
C PHE A 331 7.74 19.13 -1.62
N LEU A 332 6.68 19.46 -0.88
CA LEU A 332 6.62 20.66 -0.04
C LEU A 332 7.56 20.55 1.17
N ARG A 333 8.24 21.65 1.53
CA ARG A 333 9.27 21.71 2.59
C ARG A 333 10.46 20.75 2.37
N ASP A 334 10.80 20.49 1.12
CA ASP A 334 12.00 19.74 0.77
C ASP A 334 13.26 20.60 0.93
N GLY A 335 14.16 20.17 1.80
CA GLY A 335 15.42 20.87 2.06
C GLY A 335 16.53 20.58 1.07
N TYR A 336 16.40 19.58 0.20
CA TYR A 336 17.52 19.12 -0.62
C TYR A 336 18.13 20.25 -1.46
N ARG A 337 19.41 20.50 -1.17
CA ARG A 337 20.27 21.51 -1.79
C ARG A 337 19.72 22.93 -1.76
N THR A 338 18.84 23.22 -0.80
CA THR A 338 18.49 24.60 -0.44
C THR A 338 19.67 25.25 0.27
N ALA A 339 19.75 26.59 0.24
CA ALA A 339 20.85 27.32 0.87
C ALA A 339 20.93 27.15 2.40
N LEU A 340 19.86 26.66 3.04
CA LEU A 340 19.79 26.43 4.48
C LEU A 340 20.03 24.96 4.88
N GLU A 341 20.19 24.04 3.92
CA GLU A 341 20.46 22.64 4.23
C GLU A 341 21.91 22.43 4.67
N ASP A 342 22.11 21.70 5.76
CA ASP A 342 23.43 21.28 6.22
C ASP A 342 23.95 20.11 5.37
N GLU A 343 24.85 20.41 4.43
CA GLU A 343 25.38 19.42 3.49
C GLU A 343 26.22 18.30 4.16
N ASN A 344 26.70 18.52 5.40
CA ASN A 344 27.55 17.57 6.11
C ASN A 344 26.76 16.53 6.91
N ARG A 345 25.43 16.67 6.97
CA ARG A 345 24.57 15.85 7.81
C ARG A 345 23.52 15.13 6.99
N ARG A 346 23.41 13.82 7.21
CA ARG A 346 22.45 12.97 6.49
C ARG A 346 21.01 13.22 6.89
N TYR A 347 20.73 13.37 8.19
CA TYR A 347 19.37 13.44 8.73
C TYR A 347 19.00 14.81 9.25
N TYR A 348 17.76 15.23 9.04
CA TYR A 348 17.28 16.52 9.53
C TYR A 348 17.08 16.52 11.05
N LYS A 349 17.18 17.70 11.64
CA LYS A 349 16.86 17.98 13.03
C LYS A 349 15.36 18.20 13.12
N PRO A 350 14.76 17.98 14.30
CA PRO A 350 13.41 18.48 14.58
C PRO A 350 13.30 19.97 14.22
N ALA A 351 12.16 20.34 13.64
CA ALA A 351 11.73 21.63 13.11
C ALA A 351 12.51 22.18 11.91
N GLU A 352 13.57 21.50 11.47
CA GLU A 352 14.45 21.99 10.40
C GLU A 352 13.70 22.14 9.06
N ILE A 353 12.74 21.26 8.78
CA ILE A 353 12.00 21.31 7.52
C ILE A 353 11.22 22.60 7.32
N LYS A 354 10.84 23.30 8.40
CA LYS A 354 10.16 24.60 8.31
C LYS A 354 11.06 25.67 7.71
N LEU A 355 12.38 25.56 7.89
CA LEU A 355 13.34 26.50 7.34
C LEU A 355 13.33 26.50 5.80
N PHE A 356 12.96 25.37 5.20
CA PHE A 356 12.92 25.16 3.75
C PHE A 356 11.61 25.60 3.11
N ASP A 357 10.59 25.91 3.92
CA ASP A 357 9.26 26.33 3.44
C ASP A 357 9.38 27.60 2.59
N GLY A 358 8.90 27.52 1.34
CA GLY A 358 8.94 28.62 0.36
C GLY A 358 10.23 28.72 -0.46
N ILE A 359 11.32 28.06 -0.07
CA ILE A 359 12.62 28.13 -0.77
C ILE A 359 13.03 26.81 -1.43
N GLU A 360 12.15 25.81 -1.47
CA GLU A 360 12.43 24.48 -2.00
C GLU A 360 12.94 24.54 -3.44
N CYS A 361 13.92 23.72 -3.79
CA CYS A 361 14.49 23.69 -5.14
C CYS A 361 13.48 23.24 -6.21
N GLU A 362 13.58 23.83 -7.40
CA GLU A 362 12.74 23.50 -8.55
C GLU A 362 13.53 22.68 -9.57
N PHE A 363 12.94 21.60 -10.10
CA PHE A 363 13.62 20.62 -10.95
C PHE A 363 13.04 20.66 -12.37
N PRO A 364 13.81 21.13 -13.38
CA PRO A 364 13.39 21.15 -14.79
C PRO A 364 13.02 19.77 -15.35
N LEU A 365 13.55 18.71 -14.74
CA LEU A 365 13.25 17.31 -15.04
C LEU A 365 11.74 17.04 -15.22
N PHE A 366 10.90 17.68 -14.42
CA PHE A 366 9.46 17.41 -14.46
C PHE A 366 8.73 18.12 -15.61
N PHE A 367 9.28 19.20 -16.17
CA PHE A 367 8.80 19.71 -17.47
C PHE A 367 9.00 18.66 -18.56
N ILE A 368 10.11 17.93 -18.53
CA ILE A 368 10.40 16.85 -19.48
C ILE A 368 9.39 15.70 -19.35
N TYR A 369 9.05 15.29 -18.12
CA TYR A 369 7.97 14.31 -17.91
C TYR A 369 6.62 14.79 -18.46
N MET A 370 6.29 16.08 -18.29
CA MET A 370 5.05 16.63 -18.83
C MET A 370 5.03 16.71 -20.37
N ILE A 371 6.19 16.90 -21.00
CA ILE A 371 6.34 16.78 -22.46
C ILE A 371 6.06 15.35 -22.91
N ILE A 372 6.70 14.35 -22.26
CA ILE A 372 6.50 12.94 -22.60
C ILE A 372 5.02 12.55 -22.40
N ASP A 373 4.42 12.92 -21.26
CA ASP A 373 3.00 12.70 -20.99
C ASP A 373 2.10 13.31 -22.08
N GLY A 374 2.42 14.54 -22.49
CA GLY A 374 1.73 15.26 -23.56
C GLY A 374 1.80 14.53 -24.90
N VAL A 375 2.96 13.98 -25.26
CA VAL A 375 3.13 13.20 -26.50
C VAL A 375 2.32 11.91 -26.44
N PHE A 376 2.47 11.11 -25.38
CA PHE A 376 1.70 9.86 -25.22
C PHE A 376 0.19 10.13 -25.27
N ARG A 377 -0.29 11.19 -24.62
CA ARG A 377 -1.72 11.53 -24.58
C ARG A 377 -2.23 12.30 -25.81
N GLY A 378 -1.38 12.63 -26.77
CA GLY A 378 -1.76 13.40 -27.96
C GLY A 378 -2.17 14.85 -27.67
N LYS A 379 -1.64 15.45 -26.60
CA LYS A 379 -1.91 16.82 -26.17
C LYS A 379 -0.82 17.78 -26.68
N ALA A 380 -0.89 18.16 -27.95
CA ALA A 380 0.11 19.04 -28.58
C ALA A 380 0.29 20.39 -27.87
N GLU A 381 -0.78 20.96 -27.31
CA GLU A 381 -0.71 22.24 -26.58
C GLU A 381 0.07 22.11 -25.26
N GLN A 382 -0.08 20.98 -24.54
CA GLN A 382 0.72 20.68 -23.35
C GLN A 382 2.21 20.55 -23.71
N VAL A 383 2.53 19.86 -24.81
CA VAL A 383 3.90 19.72 -25.30
C VAL A 383 4.52 21.10 -25.56
N LYS A 384 3.85 21.96 -26.33
CA LYS A 384 4.34 23.32 -26.63
C LYS A 384 4.50 24.18 -25.38
N GLU A 385 3.55 24.12 -24.43
CA GLU A 385 3.63 24.87 -23.18
C GLU A 385 4.90 24.49 -22.40
N TYR A 386 5.11 23.20 -22.17
CA TYR A 386 6.23 22.73 -21.37
C TYR A 386 7.58 22.83 -22.10
N GLU A 387 7.62 22.79 -23.43
CA GLU A 387 8.82 23.14 -24.21
C GLU A 387 9.18 24.62 -24.05
N ALA A 388 8.20 25.52 -24.15
CA ALA A 388 8.42 26.95 -23.95
C ALA A 388 8.89 27.29 -22.52
N LEU A 389 8.50 26.49 -21.53
CA LEU A 389 8.99 26.60 -20.14
C LEU A 389 10.38 25.97 -19.95
N LEU A 390 10.71 24.91 -20.70
CA LEU A 390 11.98 24.20 -20.59
C LEU A 390 13.14 24.94 -21.26
N ASP A 391 12.94 25.47 -22.47
CA ASP A 391 14.03 26.06 -23.27
C ASP A 391 14.80 27.18 -22.53
N PRO A 392 14.16 28.11 -21.77
CA PRO A 392 14.86 29.16 -21.03
C PRO A 392 15.67 28.64 -19.81
N VAL A 393 15.43 27.41 -19.37
CA VAL A 393 16.10 26.81 -18.20
C VAL A 393 17.18 25.79 -18.59
N LEU A 394 17.48 25.63 -19.88
CA LEU A 394 18.60 24.82 -20.35
C LEU A 394 19.88 25.66 -20.42
N PHE A 395 21.04 24.99 -20.26
CA PHE A 395 22.34 25.54 -20.66
C PHE A 395 22.79 24.95 -21.97
N TYR A 396 23.73 25.62 -22.64
CA TYR A 396 24.42 25.08 -23.80
C TYR A 396 25.89 24.93 -23.43
N GLY A 397 26.41 23.70 -23.60
CA GLY A 397 27.82 23.42 -23.41
C GLY A 397 28.69 24.09 -24.48
N LEU A 398 30.02 24.05 -24.30
CA LEU A 398 30.98 24.56 -25.29
C LEU A 398 30.82 23.88 -26.67
N ASP A 399 30.38 22.62 -26.66
CA ASP A 399 30.12 21.83 -27.86
C ASP A 399 28.75 22.14 -28.52
N GLY A 400 28.03 23.16 -28.02
CA GLY A 400 26.69 23.53 -28.50
C GLY A 400 25.57 22.58 -28.09
N CYS A 401 25.86 21.55 -27.29
CA CYS A 401 24.86 20.58 -26.81
C CYS A 401 23.99 21.18 -25.69
N PRO A 402 22.66 20.96 -25.70
CA PRO A 402 21.78 21.35 -24.61
C PRO A 402 22.07 20.52 -23.36
N VAL A 403 22.04 21.17 -22.21
CA VAL A 403 22.39 20.62 -20.90
C VAL A 403 21.27 20.97 -19.92
N VAL A 404 20.55 19.94 -19.48
CA VAL A 404 19.52 20.00 -18.44
C VAL A 404 20.17 20.16 -17.05
N PRO A 405 19.88 21.24 -16.30
CA PRO A 405 20.34 21.39 -14.93
C PRO A 405 19.60 20.45 -13.98
N LYS A 406 20.25 20.04 -12.89
CA LYS A 406 19.58 19.15 -11.91
C LYS A 406 18.45 19.88 -11.19
N TYR A 407 18.70 21.10 -10.72
CA TYR A 407 17.71 21.92 -9.99
C TYR A 407 18.07 23.41 -10.03
N TYR A 408 17.11 24.25 -9.63
CA TYR A 408 17.23 25.69 -9.42
C TYR A 408 16.94 26.05 -7.95
N TYR A 409 17.90 26.70 -7.29
CA TYR A 409 17.86 27.05 -5.87
C TYR A 409 17.86 28.56 -5.63
N VAL A 410 17.40 28.98 -4.45
CA VAL A 410 17.49 30.37 -3.99
C VAL A 410 18.83 30.55 -3.26
N PRO A 411 19.71 31.47 -3.68
CA PRO A 411 20.97 31.72 -2.99
C PRO A 411 20.74 32.26 -1.57
N ALA A 412 21.70 32.00 -0.67
CA ALA A 412 21.61 32.36 0.75
C ALA A 412 21.22 33.83 0.98
N ASP A 413 21.83 34.75 0.23
CA ASP A 413 21.59 36.20 0.36
C ASP A 413 20.15 36.63 0.03
N PHE A 414 19.40 35.81 -0.69
CA PHE A 414 18.03 36.11 -1.15
C PHE A 414 16.95 35.30 -0.43
N VAL A 415 17.32 34.40 0.50
CA VAL A 415 16.38 33.51 1.19
C VAL A 415 15.30 34.28 1.95
N GLU A 416 15.69 35.30 2.72
CA GLU A 416 14.73 36.06 3.54
C GLU A 416 13.75 36.87 2.66
N ALA A 417 14.24 37.46 1.57
CA ALA A 417 13.39 38.18 0.62
C ALA A 417 12.39 37.26 -0.09
N GLU A 418 12.81 36.05 -0.48
CA GLU A 418 11.93 35.03 -1.08
C GLU A 418 10.86 34.56 -0.08
N LYS A 419 11.21 34.37 1.19
CA LYS A 419 10.25 33.99 2.23
C LYS A 419 9.19 35.06 2.50
N MET A 420 9.60 36.34 2.50
CA MET A 420 8.67 37.46 2.70
C MET A 420 7.71 37.65 1.51
N ASN A 421 8.20 37.48 0.29
CA ASN A 421 7.40 37.59 -0.93
C ASN A 421 7.71 36.41 -1.88
N PRO A 422 6.93 35.32 -1.83
CA PRO A 422 7.18 34.12 -2.63
C PRO A 422 7.23 34.40 -4.13
N ASN A 423 8.16 33.75 -4.84
CA ASN A 423 8.46 33.93 -6.27
C ASN A 423 9.01 35.32 -6.65
N SER A 424 9.53 36.08 -5.68
CA SER A 424 10.12 37.40 -5.95
C SER A 424 11.57 37.33 -6.42
N GLN A 425 12.32 36.29 -6.00
CA GLN A 425 13.75 36.19 -6.24
C GLN A 425 14.08 35.33 -7.46
N LYS A 426 15.20 35.65 -8.11
CA LYS A 426 15.74 34.83 -9.20
C LYS A 426 16.43 33.61 -8.62
N ARG A 427 16.07 32.41 -9.12
CA ARG A 427 16.73 31.16 -8.76
C ARG A 427 17.94 30.91 -9.66
N PHE A 428 18.94 30.26 -9.10
CA PHE A 428 20.19 29.92 -9.76
C PHE A 428 20.25 28.42 -9.99
N PRO A 429 20.76 27.99 -11.15
CA PRO A 429 20.89 26.57 -11.45
C PRO A 429 21.98 25.90 -10.60
N SER A 430 21.85 24.59 -10.43
CA SER A 430 22.89 23.75 -9.85
C SER A 430 24.18 23.77 -10.68
N ASN A 431 25.34 23.56 -10.03
CA ASN A 431 26.63 23.43 -10.71
C ASN A 431 26.66 22.24 -11.70
N CYS A 432 25.82 21.23 -11.47
CA CYS A 432 25.48 20.23 -12.49
C CYS A 432 24.72 20.92 -13.63
N GLY A 433 25.44 21.31 -14.68
CA GLY A 433 24.95 21.97 -15.88
C GLY A 433 25.81 23.13 -16.38
N ARG A 434 26.76 23.64 -15.56
CA ARG A 434 27.58 24.83 -15.90
C ARG A 434 29.09 24.60 -16.01
N ASP A 435 29.63 23.58 -15.33
CA ASP A 435 31.10 23.38 -15.22
C ASP A 435 31.56 22.02 -15.80
N GLY A 436 30.92 21.54 -16.88
CA GLY A 436 31.17 20.20 -17.44
C GLY A 436 30.57 19.04 -16.62
N LYS A 437 29.96 19.33 -15.45
CA LYS A 437 29.18 18.37 -14.67
C LYS A 437 27.78 18.20 -15.27
N LEU A 438 27.42 17.01 -15.71
CA LEU A 438 26.11 16.65 -16.25
C LEU A 438 25.26 15.86 -15.26
N PHE A 439 23.95 16.18 -15.23
CA PHE A 439 22.92 15.39 -14.56
C PHE A 439 22.36 14.33 -15.54
N LEU A 440 22.93 13.13 -15.52
CA LEU A 440 22.70 12.11 -16.55
C LEU A 440 21.24 11.65 -16.67
N TRP A 441 20.51 11.50 -15.55
CA TRP A 441 19.08 11.14 -15.59
C TRP A 441 18.25 12.21 -16.33
N GLY A 442 18.49 13.49 -16.06
CA GLY A 442 17.84 14.59 -16.78
C GLY A 442 18.21 14.65 -18.26
N GLN A 443 19.49 14.46 -18.60
CA GLN A 443 19.91 14.44 -20.01
C GLN A 443 19.26 13.28 -20.78
N ALA A 444 19.26 12.09 -20.20
CA ALA A 444 18.70 10.91 -20.82
C ALA A 444 17.20 11.10 -21.15
N LEU A 445 16.42 11.63 -20.20
CA LEU A 445 15.00 11.92 -20.43
C LEU A 445 14.78 13.06 -21.42
N TYR A 446 15.63 14.08 -21.43
CA TYR A 446 15.55 15.16 -22.42
C TYR A 446 15.70 14.61 -23.84
N ILE A 447 16.67 13.72 -24.06
CA ILE A 447 16.87 13.06 -25.35
C ILE A 447 15.62 12.27 -25.74
N ILE A 448 15.07 11.45 -24.84
CA ILE A 448 13.85 10.67 -25.11
C ILE A 448 12.68 11.60 -25.46
N ALA A 449 12.46 12.66 -24.67
CA ALA A 449 11.37 13.61 -24.89
C ALA A 449 11.49 14.33 -26.23
N LYS A 450 12.70 14.73 -26.64
CA LYS A 450 12.91 15.40 -27.92
C LYS A 450 12.79 14.46 -29.11
N LEU A 451 13.28 13.22 -29.00
CA LEU A 451 13.03 12.19 -30.03
C LEU A 451 11.54 11.92 -30.24
N LEU A 452 10.74 11.93 -29.16
CA LEU A 452 9.29 11.79 -29.21
C LEU A 452 8.59 13.03 -29.78
N ALA A 453 8.95 14.23 -29.30
CA ALA A 453 8.32 15.49 -29.71
C ALA A 453 8.61 15.83 -31.18
N GLU A 454 9.78 15.46 -31.70
CA GLU A 454 10.13 15.59 -33.12
C GLU A 454 9.65 14.40 -33.98
N GLU A 455 8.86 13.48 -33.43
CA GLU A 455 8.31 12.29 -34.11
C GLU A 455 9.36 11.33 -34.70
N LEU A 456 10.63 11.44 -34.26
CA LEU A 456 11.74 10.58 -34.67
C LEU A 456 11.57 9.15 -34.15
N ILE A 457 10.88 9.00 -33.02
CA ILE A 457 10.33 7.75 -32.50
C ILE A 457 8.86 7.95 -32.15
N SER A 458 8.10 6.87 -32.17
CA SER A 458 6.70 6.86 -31.73
C SER A 458 6.61 6.34 -30.30
N PRO A 459 5.53 6.67 -29.55
CA PRO A 459 5.27 6.10 -28.24
C PRO A 459 5.33 4.56 -28.20
N LYS A 460 4.91 3.88 -29.28
CA LYS A 460 4.92 2.42 -29.41
C LYS A 460 6.31 1.81 -29.48
N ASP A 461 7.32 2.59 -29.88
CA ASP A 461 8.69 2.08 -29.99
C ASP A 461 9.33 1.90 -28.61
N ILE A 462 9.02 2.80 -27.68
CA ILE A 462 9.54 2.78 -26.30
C ILE A 462 8.55 2.18 -25.29
N ASP A 463 7.34 1.85 -25.71
CA ASP A 463 6.36 1.03 -24.97
C ASP A 463 5.81 -0.09 -25.88
N PRO A 464 6.66 -1.06 -26.28
CA PRO A 464 6.25 -2.14 -27.19
C PRO A 464 5.20 -3.07 -26.56
N MET A 465 5.07 -3.05 -25.23
CA MET A 465 4.05 -3.81 -24.50
C MET A 465 2.67 -3.13 -24.53
N ASN A 466 2.55 -1.92 -25.09
CA ASN A 466 1.33 -1.11 -25.14
C ASN A 466 0.69 -0.95 -23.74
N ARG A 467 1.50 -0.62 -22.73
CA ARG A 467 0.99 -0.28 -21.40
C ARG A 467 0.23 1.03 -21.41
N PHE A 468 0.64 1.99 -22.24
CA PHE A 468 -0.18 3.14 -22.53
C PHE A 468 -1.16 2.80 -23.65
N VAL A 469 -2.47 2.88 -23.38
CA VAL A 469 -3.51 2.62 -24.36
C VAL A 469 -4.42 3.83 -24.50
N HIS A 470 -4.49 4.41 -25.70
CA HIS A 470 -5.43 5.48 -26.01
C HIS A 470 -6.88 5.00 -25.85
N LEU A 471 -7.75 5.87 -25.32
CA LEU A 471 -9.21 5.64 -25.17
C LEU A 471 -9.90 5.09 -26.43
N ARG A 472 -9.39 5.44 -27.63
CA ARG A 472 -9.93 5.00 -28.92
C ARG A 472 -9.51 3.58 -29.32
N ASP A 473 -8.37 3.10 -28.84
CA ASP A 473 -7.74 1.82 -29.22
C ASP A 473 -7.98 0.70 -28.18
N GLN A 474 -8.66 1.01 -27.07
CA GLN A 474 -9.00 0.06 -26.00
C GLN A 474 -9.78 -1.19 -26.45
N ARG A 475 -10.31 -1.23 -27.68
CA ARG A 475 -11.10 -2.35 -28.20
C ARG A 475 -10.31 -3.44 -28.95
N ASN A 476 -9.05 -3.17 -29.36
CA ASN A 476 -8.38 -3.98 -30.39
C ASN A 476 -7.00 -4.56 -30.00
N ILE A 477 -6.57 -4.45 -28.74
CA ILE A 477 -5.25 -4.95 -28.32
C ILE A 477 -5.36 -6.41 -27.85
N ARG A 478 -4.73 -7.33 -28.58
CA ARG A 478 -4.55 -8.73 -28.18
C ARG A 478 -3.22 -8.90 -27.45
N MET A 479 -3.19 -8.52 -26.18
CA MET A 479 -2.21 -9.03 -25.23
C MET A 479 -2.95 -9.83 -24.17
N ARG A 480 -2.28 -10.77 -23.49
CA ARG A 480 -2.95 -11.62 -22.50
C ARG A 480 -3.59 -10.81 -21.35
N TYR A 481 -3.13 -9.57 -21.07
CA TYR A 481 -3.58 -8.79 -19.89
C TYR A 481 -3.58 -7.25 -19.95
N SER A 482 -3.17 -6.56 -21.03
CA SER A 482 -3.06 -5.08 -21.00
C SER A 482 -4.41 -4.35 -21.20
N ASN A 483 -4.75 -3.48 -20.25
CA ASN A 483 -5.70 -2.35 -20.33
C ASN A 483 -7.05 -2.61 -20.99
N GLN A 484 -7.95 -3.20 -20.20
CA GLN A 484 -9.36 -2.93 -20.35
C GLN A 484 -9.72 -1.79 -19.39
N GLY A 485 -10.15 -0.65 -19.94
CA GLY A 485 -10.97 0.31 -19.19
C GLY A 485 -12.25 -0.37 -18.67
N PRO A 486 -13.28 0.38 -18.23
CA PRO A 486 -14.54 -0.21 -17.78
C PRO A 486 -15.30 -0.76 -19.00
N LEU A 487 -14.84 -1.88 -19.56
CA LEU A 487 -15.78 -2.89 -20.03
C LEU A 487 -16.64 -3.18 -18.81
N GLU A 488 -17.94 -3.04 -18.94
CA GLU A 488 -18.85 -3.77 -18.06
C GLU A 488 -18.37 -5.22 -18.09
N ASN A 489 -17.61 -5.63 -17.07
CA ASN A 489 -17.10 -6.98 -16.93
C ASN A 489 -18.34 -7.84 -16.60
N ASP A 490 -19.10 -8.15 -17.64
CA ASP A 490 -20.12 -9.18 -17.67
C ASP A 490 -19.42 -10.54 -17.88
N ALA A 491 -18.32 -10.72 -17.14
CA ALA A 491 -17.53 -11.92 -17.12
C ALA A 491 -18.39 -13.01 -16.44
N MET A 492 -19.04 -13.81 -17.26
CA MET A 492 -19.70 -15.03 -16.82
C MET A 492 -18.67 -15.96 -16.19
N ILE A 493 -18.87 -16.35 -14.94
CA ILE A 493 -17.98 -17.26 -14.23
C ILE A 493 -18.46 -18.69 -14.44
N HIS A 494 -17.59 -19.58 -14.91
CA HIS A 494 -17.88 -21.00 -15.00
C HIS A 494 -17.77 -21.61 -13.60
N VAL A 495 -18.77 -22.38 -13.18
CA VAL A 495 -18.82 -22.97 -11.84
C VAL A 495 -19.04 -24.47 -11.96
N ALA A 496 -18.22 -25.27 -11.28
CA ALA A 496 -18.45 -26.71 -11.13
C ALA A 496 -18.66 -27.06 -9.65
N LEU A 497 -19.75 -27.77 -9.38
CA LEU A 497 -20.15 -28.18 -8.03
C LEU A 497 -19.65 -29.60 -7.74
N ILE A 498 -18.78 -29.74 -6.76
CA ILE A 498 -18.15 -31.01 -6.37
C ILE A 498 -18.68 -31.45 -5.01
N ALA A 499 -19.27 -32.63 -4.92
CA ALA A 499 -19.68 -33.24 -3.66
C ALA A 499 -18.56 -34.15 -3.13
N GLU A 500 -18.23 -34.06 -1.84
CA GLU A 500 -17.14 -34.88 -1.27
C GLU A 500 -17.46 -36.38 -1.18
N SER A 501 -18.74 -36.77 -1.27
CA SER A 501 -19.18 -38.18 -1.22
C SER A 501 -20.35 -38.47 -2.16
N GLN A 502 -20.47 -39.70 -2.65
CA GLN A 502 -21.64 -40.16 -3.41
C GLN A 502 -22.95 -40.01 -2.61
N ARG A 503 -22.89 -40.21 -1.28
CA ARG A 503 -24.06 -40.04 -0.39
C ARG A 503 -24.60 -38.61 -0.44
N LEU A 504 -23.68 -37.65 -0.38
CA LEU A 504 -24.02 -36.23 -0.46
C LEU A 504 -24.54 -35.84 -1.84
N GLN A 505 -23.93 -36.36 -2.90
CA GLN A 505 -24.41 -36.17 -4.28
C GLN A 505 -25.86 -36.64 -4.43
N VAL A 506 -26.19 -37.84 -3.98
CA VAL A 506 -27.55 -38.39 -4.05
C VAL A 506 -28.53 -37.52 -3.27
N PHE A 507 -28.14 -37.07 -2.08
CA PHE A 507 -28.95 -36.17 -1.25
C PHE A 507 -29.20 -34.82 -1.94
N LEU A 508 -28.18 -34.17 -2.48
CA LEU A 508 -28.36 -32.89 -3.20
C LEU A 508 -29.21 -33.04 -4.47
N ASN A 509 -29.12 -34.19 -5.14
CA ASN A 509 -29.94 -34.49 -6.32
C ASN A 509 -31.45 -34.55 -5.99
N THR A 510 -31.86 -34.90 -4.76
CA THR A 510 -33.28 -34.85 -4.37
C THR A 510 -33.84 -33.43 -4.34
N TYR A 511 -32.98 -32.42 -4.23
CA TYR A 511 -33.31 -30.99 -4.32
C TYR A 511 -33.09 -30.43 -5.74
N GLY A 512 -32.78 -31.28 -6.72
CA GLY A 512 -32.54 -30.88 -8.11
C GLY A 512 -31.21 -30.13 -8.33
N ILE A 513 -30.24 -30.30 -7.43
CA ILE A 513 -28.88 -29.75 -7.53
C ILE A 513 -27.96 -30.82 -8.09
N GLN A 514 -27.43 -30.60 -9.30
CA GLN A 514 -26.50 -31.53 -9.94
C GLN A 514 -25.08 -31.24 -9.48
N THR A 515 -24.38 -32.27 -9.01
CA THR A 515 -22.98 -32.22 -8.55
C THR A 515 -22.20 -33.40 -9.12
N GLN A 516 -20.86 -33.33 -9.12
CA GLN A 516 -19.98 -34.46 -9.48
C GLN A 516 -19.16 -34.90 -8.25
N THR A 517 -18.81 -36.18 -8.17
CA THR A 517 -17.82 -36.65 -7.19
C THR A 517 -16.40 -36.60 -7.77
N PRO A 518 -15.34 -36.58 -6.95
CA PRO A 518 -13.96 -36.60 -7.45
C PRO A 518 -13.67 -37.76 -8.41
N GLN A 519 -14.22 -38.95 -8.18
CA GLN A 519 -14.06 -40.10 -9.08
C GLN A 519 -14.72 -39.89 -10.45
N GLN A 520 -15.85 -39.17 -10.52
CA GLN A 520 -16.56 -38.90 -11.79
C GLN A 520 -15.87 -37.82 -12.65
N VAL A 521 -14.90 -37.11 -12.09
CA VAL A 521 -14.19 -36.01 -12.75
C VAL A 521 -12.93 -36.51 -13.50
N GLU A 522 -12.48 -37.74 -13.22
CA GLU A 522 -11.34 -38.34 -13.92
C GLU A 522 -11.49 -38.30 -15.46
N PRO A 523 -10.41 -38.03 -16.21
CA PRO A 523 -9.00 -37.98 -15.80
C PRO A 523 -8.52 -36.63 -15.23
N ILE A 524 -9.41 -35.66 -15.02
CA ILE A 524 -9.05 -34.36 -14.44
C ILE A 524 -8.83 -34.55 -12.94
N GLN A 525 -7.74 -34.02 -12.40
CA GLN A 525 -7.46 -34.09 -10.98
C GLN A 525 -7.90 -32.81 -10.28
N ILE A 526 -8.61 -32.96 -9.17
CA ILE A 526 -8.93 -31.86 -8.26
C ILE A 526 -7.85 -31.84 -7.19
N TRP A 527 -7.13 -30.73 -7.07
CA TRP A 527 -6.10 -30.55 -6.05
C TRP A 527 -6.57 -29.57 -4.98
N PRO A 528 -6.22 -29.82 -3.71
CA PRO A 528 -6.17 -28.75 -2.72
C PRO A 528 -5.21 -27.65 -3.17
N GLN A 529 -5.51 -26.41 -2.78
CA GLN A 529 -4.67 -25.26 -3.10
C GLN A 529 -3.21 -25.45 -2.63
N GLN A 530 -2.98 -26.09 -1.48
CA GLN A 530 -1.62 -26.34 -0.99
C GLN A 530 -0.77 -27.20 -1.94
N GLU A 531 -1.37 -28.13 -2.68
CA GLU A 531 -0.64 -28.94 -3.66
C GLU A 531 -0.20 -28.11 -4.87
N LEU A 532 -1.01 -27.12 -5.25
CA LEU A 532 -0.62 -26.13 -6.25
C LEU A 532 0.53 -25.25 -5.72
N VAL A 533 0.50 -24.86 -4.44
CA VAL A 533 1.62 -24.13 -3.82
C VAL A 533 2.91 -24.95 -3.87
N LYS A 534 2.86 -26.25 -3.54
CA LYS A 534 4.01 -27.18 -3.65
C LYS A 534 4.58 -27.23 -5.06
N ALA A 535 3.73 -27.23 -6.09
CA ALA A 535 4.18 -27.17 -7.48
C ALA A 535 4.97 -25.87 -7.72
N TYR A 536 4.41 -24.73 -7.32
CA TYR A 536 5.05 -23.43 -7.48
C TYR A 536 6.32 -23.21 -6.63
N LEU A 537 6.56 -23.96 -5.54
CA LEU A 537 7.82 -23.87 -4.79
C LEU A 537 9.05 -24.13 -5.70
N HIS A 538 8.89 -24.99 -6.70
CA HIS A 538 9.95 -25.34 -7.64
C HIS A 538 10.20 -24.25 -8.70
N LEU A 539 9.33 -23.24 -8.79
CA LEU A 539 9.48 -22.14 -9.73
C LEU A 539 10.66 -21.24 -9.31
N GLY A 540 11.65 -21.11 -10.19
CA GLY A 540 12.83 -20.27 -9.96
C GLY A 540 13.88 -20.88 -9.04
N VAL A 541 13.81 -22.18 -8.72
CA VAL A 541 14.88 -22.86 -7.98
C VAL A 541 16.19 -22.76 -8.75
N ASN A 542 17.29 -22.43 -8.06
CA ASN A 542 18.63 -22.44 -8.64
C ASN A 542 19.68 -22.78 -7.58
N ASN A 543 20.19 -24.01 -7.64
CA ASN A 543 21.19 -24.52 -6.69
C ASN A 543 22.56 -23.84 -6.84
N LYS A 544 22.92 -23.33 -8.03
CA LYS A 544 24.21 -22.64 -8.25
C LYS A 544 24.24 -21.27 -7.58
N LEU A 545 23.09 -20.59 -7.54
CA LEU A 545 22.91 -19.27 -6.93
C LEU A 545 22.39 -19.34 -5.49
N GLY A 546 22.09 -20.53 -4.97
CA GLY A 546 21.51 -20.72 -3.63
C GLY A 546 20.07 -20.22 -3.49
N LEU A 547 19.30 -20.20 -4.59
CA LEU A 547 17.92 -19.71 -4.62
C LEU A 547 16.93 -20.86 -4.46
N SER A 548 16.06 -20.76 -3.45
CA SER A 548 15.07 -21.79 -3.09
C SER A 548 13.79 -21.78 -3.93
N GLY A 549 13.65 -20.83 -4.86
CA GLY A 549 12.43 -20.64 -5.65
C GLY A 549 11.35 -19.80 -4.96
N ARG A 550 10.08 -20.03 -5.31
CA ARG A 550 8.95 -19.25 -4.77
C ARG A 550 8.78 -19.57 -3.27
N PRO A 551 8.63 -18.57 -2.39
CA PRO A 551 8.31 -18.82 -0.99
C PRO A 551 6.93 -19.49 -0.83
N ASP A 552 6.73 -20.16 0.31
CA ASP A 552 5.47 -20.83 0.66
C ASP A 552 4.34 -19.82 0.91
N ARG A 553 3.74 -19.35 -0.19
CA ARG A 553 2.71 -18.31 -0.22
C ARG A 553 1.43 -18.89 -0.83
N PRO A 554 0.25 -18.67 -0.22
CA PRO A 554 -1.01 -19.16 -0.78
C PRO A 554 -1.31 -18.51 -2.14
N ILE A 555 -1.89 -19.28 -3.05
CA ILE A 555 -2.35 -18.82 -4.37
C ILE A 555 -3.81 -18.37 -4.27
N GLY A 556 -4.10 -17.11 -4.58
CA GLY A 556 -5.44 -16.58 -4.35
C GLY A 556 -6.49 -17.06 -5.36
N CYS A 557 -7.69 -16.47 -5.26
CA CYS A 557 -8.86 -16.90 -6.02
C CYS A 557 -8.67 -16.78 -7.53
N LEU A 558 -7.88 -15.80 -8.00
CA LEU A 558 -7.62 -15.63 -9.43
C LEU A 558 -6.69 -16.74 -9.94
N GLY A 559 -5.66 -17.09 -9.17
CA GLY A 559 -4.80 -18.22 -9.48
C GLY A 559 -5.56 -19.56 -9.44
N THR A 560 -6.39 -19.80 -8.43
CA THR A 560 -7.14 -21.08 -8.35
C THR A 560 -8.24 -21.21 -9.39
N SER A 561 -8.68 -20.10 -10.01
CA SER A 561 -9.75 -20.12 -11.03
C SER A 561 -9.25 -20.44 -12.45
N LYS A 562 -8.02 -20.93 -12.57
CA LYS A 562 -7.40 -21.40 -13.82
C LYS A 562 -7.37 -22.94 -13.87
N ILE A 563 -7.20 -23.48 -15.07
CA ILE A 563 -6.84 -24.87 -15.30
C ILE A 563 -5.33 -24.96 -15.45
N TYR A 564 -4.71 -25.95 -14.82
CA TYR A 564 -3.28 -26.20 -14.89
C TYR A 564 -2.97 -27.46 -15.69
N ARG A 565 -1.96 -27.39 -16.55
CA ARG A 565 -1.33 -28.58 -17.13
C ARG A 565 -0.02 -28.83 -16.40
N ILE A 566 0.03 -29.92 -15.64
CA ILE A 566 1.16 -30.27 -14.78
C ILE A 566 1.56 -31.70 -15.12
N LEU A 567 2.80 -31.90 -15.59
CA LEU A 567 3.35 -33.23 -15.89
C LEU A 567 2.44 -34.09 -16.80
N GLY A 568 1.76 -33.45 -17.76
CA GLY A 568 0.81 -34.11 -18.68
C GLY A 568 -0.59 -34.33 -18.12
N LYS A 569 -0.82 -34.11 -16.83
CA LYS A 569 -2.13 -34.17 -16.17
C LYS A 569 -2.86 -32.82 -16.28
N THR A 570 -4.18 -32.87 -16.32
CA THR A 570 -5.04 -31.68 -16.21
C THR A 570 -5.47 -31.55 -14.75
N VAL A 571 -5.15 -30.41 -14.14
CA VAL A 571 -5.34 -30.14 -12.72
C VAL A 571 -6.21 -28.90 -12.57
N VAL A 572 -7.14 -28.94 -11.61
CA VAL A 572 -7.95 -27.81 -11.18
C VAL A 572 -7.90 -27.73 -9.66
N SER A 573 -7.92 -26.51 -9.12
CA SER A 573 -7.87 -26.29 -7.68
C SER A 573 -9.14 -25.60 -7.19
N TYR A 574 -9.65 -26.01 -6.03
CA TYR A 574 -10.65 -25.19 -5.34
C TYR A 574 -9.96 -24.05 -4.57
N PRO A 575 -10.62 -22.89 -4.39
CA PRO A 575 -10.07 -21.78 -3.61
C PRO A 575 -9.90 -22.13 -2.12
N ILE A 576 -9.01 -21.39 -1.45
CA ILE A 576 -8.68 -21.56 -0.02
C ILE A 576 -9.90 -21.53 0.91
N VAL A 577 -10.99 -20.87 0.50
CA VAL A 577 -12.25 -20.79 1.26
C VAL A 577 -12.85 -22.16 1.59
N PHE A 578 -12.57 -23.18 0.75
CA PHE A 578 -13.04 -24.55 0.95
C PHE A 578 -12.00 -25.46 1.61
N ASP A 579 -10.79 -24.94 1.84
CA ASP A 579 -9.79 -25.68 2.56
C ASP A 579 -10.15 -25.71 4.04
N LEU A 580 -10.01 -26.89 4.67
CA LEU A 580 -10.19 -27.01 6.11
C LEU A 580 -8.93 -26.44 6.77
N SER A 581 -8.85 -25.11 6.82
CA SER A 581 -7.75 -24.43 7.48
C SER A 581 -7.66 -24.88 8.94
N ASP A 582 -6.49 -24.72 9.53
CA ASP A 582 -6.26 -24.98 10.95
C ASP A 582 -7.10 -24.09 11.89
N PHE A 583 -7.81 -23.10 11.33
CA PHE A 583 -8.72 -22.18 12.01
C PHE A 583 -10.20 -22.47 11.67
N TYR A 584 -11.12 -22.24 12.62
CA TYR A 584 -12.48 -22.79 12.58
C TYR A 584 -13.50 -21.92 11.85
N MET A 585 -13.13 -20.71 11.41
CA MET A 585 -14.07 -19.76 10.81
C MET A 585 -14.80 -20.34 9.58
N SER A 586 -14.15 -21.20 8.80
CA SER A 586 -14.77 -21.85 7.63
C SER A 586 -15.91 -22.81 7.99
N GLN A 587 -16.08 -23.16 9.27
CA GLN A 587 -17.19 -24.01 9.75
C GLN A 587 -18.48 -23.21 9.98
N ASP A 588 -18.43 -21.87 9.98
CA ASP A 588 -19.64 -21.05 9.96
C ASP A 588 -20.19 -20.98 8.52
N VAL A 589 -21.35 -21.59 8.33
CA VAL A 589 -22.04 -21.66 7.04
C VAL A 589 -22.37 -20.29 6.46
N MET A 590 -22.76 -19.30 7.28
CA MET A 590 -23.11 -17.97 6.75
C MET A 590 -21.86 -17.26 6.23
N LEU A 591 -20.76 -17.39 6.97
CA LEU A 591 -19.49 -16.81 6.57
C LEU A 591 -18.97 -17.47 5.29
N LEU A 592 -19.09 -18.80 5.17
CA LEU A 592 -18.72 -19.51 3.95
C LEU A 592 -19.52 -19.03 2.74
N ILE A 593 -20.84 -18.83 2.88
CA ILE A 593 -21.69 -18.29 1.81
C ILE A 593 -21.21 -16.89 1.40
N ASP A 594 -20.97 -16.01 2.38
CA ASP A 594 -20.44 -14.68 2.13
C ASP A 594 -19.09 -14.74 1.41
N ASP A 595 -18.15 -15.56 1.88
CA ASP A 595 -16.82 -15.68 1.29
C ASP A 595 -16.87 -16.21 -0.16
N ILE A 596 -17.80 -17.12 -0.47
CA ILE A 596 -18.06 -17.57 -1.84
C ILE A 596 -18.58 -16.41 -2.71
N GLN A 597 -19.58 -15.67 -2.22
CA GLN A 597 -20.12 -14.52 -2.96
C GLN A 597 -19.05 -13.46 -3.21
N ASN A 598 -18.21 -13.19 -2.21
CA ASN A 598 -17.09 -12.25 -2.30
C ASN A 598 -16.01 -12.72 -3.27
N ALA A 599 -15.67 -14.01 -3.26
CA ALA A 599 -14.72 -14.58 -4.21
C ALA A 599 -15.23 -14.44 -5.65
N LEU A 600 -16.52 -14.68 -5.90
CA LEU A 600 -17.14 -14.49 -7.21
C LEU A 600 -17.14 -13.01 -7.64
N GLN A 601 -17.48 -12.09 -6.74
CA GLN A 601 -17.42 -10.65 -7.01
C GLN A 601 -15.99 -10.19 -7.31
N PHE A 602 -15.02 -10.65 -6.53
CA PHE A 602 -13.60 -10.37 -6.73
C PHE A 602 -13.12 -10.87 -8.10
N ILE A 603 -13.46 -12.11 -8.47
CA ILE A 603 -13.14 -12.66 -9.79
C ILE A 603 -13.80 -11.83 -10.89
N ARG A 604 -15.10 -11.51 -10.78
CA ARG A 604 -15.80 -10.68 -11.77
C ARG A 604 -15.11 -9.33 -11.98
N GLN A 605 -14.71 -8.67 -10.90
CA GLN A 605 -14.11 -7.34 -10.95
C GLN A 605 -12.70 -7.35 -11.54
N TYR A 606 -11.88 -8.34 -11.18
CA TYR A 606 -10.45 -8.33 -11.46
C TYR A 606 -9.97 -9.37 -12.48
N TRP A 607 -10.84 -10.22 -13.01
CA TRP A 607 -10.50 -11.12 -14.11
C TRP A 607 -10.37 -10.34 -15.42
N LYS A 608 -9.15 -10.30 -15.96
CA LYS A 608 -8.80 -9.60 -17.20
C LYS A 608 -8.20 -10.52 -18.28
N MET A 609 -8.13 -11.83 -18.02
CA MET A 609 -7.56 -12.79 -18.97
C MET A 609 -8.52 -13.11 -20.11
N ASN A 610 -7.94 -13.52 -21.23
CA ASN A 610 -8.67 -14.12 -22.34
C ASN A 610 -9.09 -15.57 -22.00
N GLY A 611 -10.35 -15.73 -21.60
CA GLY A 611 -10.95 -17.01 -21.22
C GLY A 611 -11.87 -16.82 -20.01
N ARG A 612 -12.78 -17.75 -19.76
CA ARG A 612 -13.70 -17.69 -18.62
C ARG A 612 -13.02 -18.23 -17.35
N PRO A 613 -13.20 -17.59 -16.18
CA PRO A 613 -12.72 -18.15 -14.92
C PRO A 613 -13.52 -19.41 -14.56
N LEU A 614 -12.84 -20.42 -14.03
CA LEU A 614 -13.45 -21.66 -13.55
C LEU A 614 -13.38 -21.71 -12.02
N PHE A 615 -14.51 -21.58 -11.34
CA PHE A 615 -14.61 -21.60 -9.90
C PHE A 615 -15.16 -22.95 -9.41
N LEU A 616 -14.38 -23.68 -8.61
CA LEU A 616 -14.82 -24.94 -8.01
C LEU A 616 -15.45 -24.72 -6.64
N VAL A 617 -16.68 -25.20 -6.46
CA VAL A 617 -17.39 -25.21 -5.18
C VAL A 617 -17.34 -26.62 -4.61
N LEU A 618 -16.57 -26.79 -3.53
CA LEU A 618 -16.52 -28.06 -2.80
C LEU A 618 -17.60 -28.08 -1.70
N ILE A 619 -18.51 -29.05 -1.78
CA ILE A 619 -19.62 -29.21 -0.85
C ILE A 619 -19.31 -30.38 0.08
N ARG A 620 -19.31 -30.11 1.39
CA ARG A 620 -19.07 -31.08 2.46
C ARG A 620 -20.34 -31.41 3.22
N GLU A 621 -20.38 -32.62 3.79
CA GLU A 621 -21.52 -33.10 4.57
C GLU A 621 -21.73 -32.27 5.84
N ASP A 622 -20.65 -31.84 6.49
CA ASP A 622 -20.72 -31.03 7.73
C ASP A 622 -21.35 -29.65 7.50
N ASN A 623 -21.17 -29.07 6.31
CA ASN A 623 -21.79 -27.80 5.94
C ASN A 623 -23.32 -27.94 5.83
N ILE A 624 -23.80 -29.11 5.45
CA ILE A 624 -25.21 -29.41 5.18
C ILE A 624 -25.98 -29.87 6.44
N ARG A 625 -25.29 -30.20 7.54
CA ARG A 625 -25.90 -30.67 8.79
C ARG A 625 -26.38 -29.49 9.69
N GLY A 626 -27.64 -29.56 10.11
CA GLY A 626 -28.23 -28.70 11.17
C GLY A 626 -29.21 -27.62 10.69
N SER A 627 -29.55 -26.68 11.57
CA SER A 627 -30.60 -25.66 11.38
C SER A 627 -30.34 -24.61 10.29
N ARG A 628 -29.12 -24.56 9.74
CA ARG A 628 -28.69 -23.61 8.69
C ARG A 628 -28.57 -24.24 7.30
N PHE A 629 -29.30 -25.33 7.04
CA PHE A 629 -29.32 -25.99 5.73
C PHE A 629 -30.00 -25.16 4.63
N ASN A 630 -31.11 -24.46 4.97
CA ASN A 630 -31.87 -23.68 3.98
C ASN A 630 -31.02 -22.60 3.28
N PRO A 631 -30.18 -21.80 3.97
CA PRO A 631 -29.36 -20.80 3.28
C PRO A 631 -28.33 -21.37 2.30
N ILE A 632 -27.78 -22.57 2.55
CA ILE A 632 -26.92 -23.25 1.56
C ILE A 632 -27.74 -23.68 0.35
N LEU A 633 -28.93 -24.25 0.58
CA LEU A 633 -29.82 -24.61 -0.53
C LEU A 633 -30.20 -23.39 -1.38
N ASP A 634 -30.50 -22.26 -0.74
CA ASP A 634 -30.82 -21.01 -1.43
C ASP A 634 -29.63 -20.55 -2.29
N MET A 635 -28.41 -20.59 -1.76
CA MET A 635 -27.20 -20.28 -2.54
C MET A 635 -27.01 -21.24 -3.73
N LEU A 636 -27.16 -22.56 -3.52
CA LEU A 636 -27.05 -23.56 -4.58
C LEU A 636 -28.15 -23.42 -5.64
N ALA A 637 -29.34 -22.99 -5.25
CA ALA A 637 -30.41 -22.63 -6.17
C ALA A 637 -30.07 -21.37 -6.97
N SER A 638 -29.46 -20.35 -6.35
CA SER A 638 -28.96 -19.16 -7.06
C SER A 638 -27.91 -19.51 -8.12
N PHE A 639 -27.01 -20.46 -7.83
CA PHE A 639 -26.05 -20.99 -8.81
C PHE A 639 -26.77 -21.57 -10.04
N LYS A 640 -27.79 -22.42 -9.82
CA LYS A 640 -28.60 -23.01 -10.89
C LYS A 640 -29.37 -21.97 -11.71
N ASN A 641 -29.82 -20.89 -11.07
CA ASN A 641 -30.52 -19.79 -11.72
C ASN A 641 -29.60 -18.87 -12.53
N GLY A 642 -28.27 -19.06 -12.45
CA GLY A 642 -27.28 -18.33 -13.25
C GLY A 642 -26.89 -16.95 -12.71
N ASN A 643 -27.30 -16.59 -11.48
CA ASN A 643 -26.94 -15.34 -10.84
C ASN A 643 -26.76 -15.52 -9.33
N VAL A 644 -25.58 -15.18 -8.81
CA VAL A 644 -25.24 -15.23 -7.38
C VAL A 644 -24.74 -13.86 -6.95
N ALA A 645 -25.46 -13.21 -6.03
CA ALA A 645 -25.11 -11.88 -5.51
C ALA A 645 -24.81 -10.83 -6.60
N GLY A 646 -25.55 -10.86 -7.71
CA GLY A 646 -25.40 -9.96 -8.85
C GLY A 646 -24.30 -10.37 -9.85
N VAL A 647 -23.63 -11.51 -9.65
CA VAL A 647 -22.61 -12.07 -10.54
C VAL A 647 -23.22 -13.15 -11.43
N LYS A 648 -23.04 -13.02 -12.75
CA LYS A 648 -23.50 -14.04 -13.71
C LYS A 648 -22.62 -15.28 -13.63
N VAL A 649 -23.26 -16.42 -13.40
CA VAL A 649 -22.58 -17.72 -13.28
C VAL A 649 -23.16 -18.72 -14.28
N HIS A 650 -22.33 -19.61 -14.79
CA HIS A 650 -22.74 -20.74 -15.61
C HIS A 650 -22.27 -22.03 -14.95
N VAL A 651 -23.24 -22.83 -14.49
CA VAL A 651 -22.98 -24.09 -13.80
C VAL A 651 -23.12 -25.23 -14.78
N ASP A 652 -22.09 -26.07 -14.91
CA ASP A 652 -22.11 -27.28 -15.72
C ASP A 652 -21.09 -28.29 -15.18
N ARG A 653 -21.01 -29.46 -15.81
CA ARG A 653 -19.98 -30.46 -15.56
C ARG A 653 -18.61 -29.92 -15.92
N LEU A 654 -17.62 -30.29 -15.11
CA LEU A 654 -16.25 -29.82 -15.26
C LEU A 654 -15.66 -30.14 -16.64
N GLN A 655 -15.98 -31.31 -17.22
CA GLN A 655 -15.53 -31.70 -18.56
C GLN A 655 -16.02 -30.75 -19.67
N THR A 656 -17.22 -30.19 -19.52
CA THR A 656 -17.82 -29.25 -20.49
C THR A 656 -17.16 -27.88 -20.41
N LEU A 657 -16.83 -27.45 -19.18
CA LEU A 657 -16.34 -26.10 -18.89
C LEU A 657 -14.88 -25.86 -19.30
N ILE A 658 -14.08 -26.92 -19.53
CA ILE A 658 -12.64 -26.81 -19.89
C ILE A 658 -12.43 -26.00 -21.17
N SER A 659 -13.29 -26.18 -22.18
CA SER A 659 -13.08 -25.61 -23.51
C SER A 659 -13.08 -24.07 -23.52
N GLY A 660 -13.78 -23.45 -22.56
CA GLY A 660 -13.86 -22.00 -22.41
C GLY A 660 -12.95 -21.41 -21.34
N ALA A 661 -12.24 -22.24 -20.57
CA ALA A 661 -11.45 -21.80 -19.42
C ALA A 661 -9.98 -21.50 -19.78
N VAL A 662 -9.32 -20.70 -18.94
CA VAL A 662 -7.88 -20.38 -19.10
C VAL A 662 -7.04 -21.57 -18.67
N VAL A 663 -6.11 -21.98 -19.54
CA VAL A 663 -5.16 -23.07 -19.27
C VAL A 663 -3.75 -22.52 -19.12
N GLU A 664 -3.12 -22.81 -17.99
CA GLU A 664 -1.74 -22.43 -17.66
C GLU A 664 -0.85 -23.69 -17.64
N GLN A 665 0.30 -23.63 -18.31
CA GLN A 665 1.23 -24.76 -18.43
C GLN A 665 2.39 -24.56 -17.46
N LEU A 666 2.57 -25.48 -16.51
CA LEU A 666 3.66 -25.45 -15.54
C LEU A 666 4.80 -26.36 -16.00
N ASP A 667 5.43 -26.01 -17.11
CA ASP A 667 6.50 -26.81 -17.73
C ASP A 667 7.81 -26.78 -16.93
N PHE A 668 7.95 -25.85 -15.97
CA PHE A 668 9.17 -25.70 -15.16
C PHE A 668 9.45 -26.89 -14.24
N LEU A 669 8.45 -27.72 -13.94
CA LEU A 669 8.61 -28.94 -13.14
C LEU A 669 9.40 -30.05 -13.86
N ARG A 670 9.72 -29.88 -15.15
CA ARG A 670 10.46 -30.87 -15.95
C ARG A 670 11.96 -30.54 -16.10
N ILE A 671 12.44 -29.43 -15.55
CA ILE A 671 13.76 -28.87 -15.88
C ILE A 671 14.90 -29.58 -15.14
N ASN A 672 14.68 -30.08 -13.92
CA ASN A 672 15.71 -30.77 -13.15
C ASN A 672 15.56 -32.29 -13.30
N GLU A 673 16.27 -32.90 -14.25
CA GLU A 673 16.32 -34.37 -14.41
C GLU A 673 16.88 -35.11 -13.17
N THR A 674 17.48 -34.38 -12.24
CA THR A 674 18.17 -34.93 -11.05
C THR A 674 17.33 -34.96 -9.77
N GLU A 675 16.18 -34.28 -9.71
CA GLU A 675 15.31 -34.23 -8.52
C GLU A 675 14.10 -35.15 -8.70
N GLU A 676 13.79 -35.95 -7.67
CA GLU A 676 12.57 -36.76 -7.68
C GLU A 676 11.36 -35.84 -7.81
N VAL A 677 10.50 -36.15 -8.79
CA VAL A 677 9.28 -35.36 -9.02
C VAL A 677 8.43 -35.41 -7.75
N PRO A 678 8.01 -34.26 -7.20
CA PRO A 678 7.18 -34.23 -6.00
C PRO A 678 5.89 -35.01 -6.20
N GLU A 679 5.53 -35.82 -5.19
CA GLU A 679 4.26 -36.53 -5.17
C GLU A 679 3.13 -35.56 -4.77
N PHE A 680 2.17 -35.38 -5.69
CA PHE A 680 1.00 -34.52 -5.47
C PHE A 680 -0.22 -35.35 -5.09
N LYS A 681 -0.97 -34.88 -4.10
CA LYS A 681 -2.17 -35.56 -3.61
C LYS A 681 -3.43 -34.96 -4.22
N SER A 682 -4.19 -35.76 -4.97
CA SER A 682 -5.53 -35.37 -5.40
C SER A 682 -6.52 -35.44 -4.25
N PHE A 683 -7.56 -34.60 -4.30
CA PHE A 683 -8.71 -34.70 -3.42
C PHE A 683 -9.49 -35.98 -3.72
N GLU A 684 -9.56 -36.89 -2.75
CA GLU A 684 -10.21 -38.19 -2.88
C GLU A 684 -11.67 -38.14 -2.43
N GLU A 685 -12.49 -39.02 -3.00
CA GLU A 685 -13.87 -39.20 -2.58
C GLU A 685 -13.94 -39.85 -1.19
N LEU A 686 -14.76 -39.28 -0.30
CA LEU A 686 -14.91 -39.76 1.07
C LEU A 686 -15.63 -41.13 1.08
N GLU A 687 -14.89 -42.19 1.43
CA GLU A 687 -15.47 -43.52 1.60
C GLU A 687 -16.36 -43.61 2.85
N VAL A 688 -17.52 -44.26 2.70
CA VAL A 688 -18.39 -44.59 3.84
C VAL A 688 -17.74 -45.75 4.63
N PRO A 689 -17.66 -45.69 5.97
CA PRO A 689 -17.14 -46.81 6.76
C PRO A 689 -17.93 -48.08 6.45
N LYS A 690 -17.24 -49.12 5.94
CA LYS A 690 -17.84 -50.40 5.48
C LYS A 690 -18.61 -51.18 6.57
N HIS A 691 -18.65 -50.68 7.81
CA HIS A 691 -19.34 -51.31 8.95
C HIS A 691 -20.41 -50.45 9.64
N SER A 692 -20.70 -49.23 9.17
CA SER A 692 -21.86 -48.51 9.70
C SER A 692 -23.14 -49.02 9.02
N LYS A 693 -23.81 -49.99 9.64
CA LYS A 693 -25.26 -50.20 9.44
C LYS A 693 -25.95 -48.91 9.89
N VAL A 694 -26.02 -47.92 9.02
CA VAL A 694 -26.75 -46.67 9.29
C VAL A 694 -28.23 -47.03 9.29
N ASN A 695 -28.79 -47.16 10.49
CA ASN A 695 -30.23 -47.11 10.69
C ASN A 695 -30.76 -45.87 9.97
N ARG A 696 -31.77 -46.08 9.11
CA ARG A 696 -32.59 -45.02 8.53
C ARG A 696 -33.42 -44.36 9.65
N GLN A 697 -32.78 -43.58 10.48
CA GLN A 697 -33.43 -42.57 11.28
C GLN A 697 -32.68 -41.27 11.00
N ALA A 698 -33.36 -40.40 10.26
CA ALA A 698 -33.12 -38.97 10.34
C ALA A 698 -33.48 -38.52 11.77
N SER A 699 -32.67 -38.90 12.75
CA SER A 699 -32.61 -38.17 14.00
C SER A 699 -31.89 -36.88 13.66
N ILE A 700 -32.70 -35.85 13.39
CA ILE A 700 -32.34 -34.46 13.71
C ILE A 700 -31.66 -34.56 15.08
N PRO A 701 -30.36 -34.23 15.24
CA PRO A 701 -29.83 -34.07 16.57
C PRO A 701 -30.68 -32.96 17.17
N ILE A 702 -31.57 -33.34 18.09
CA ILE A 702 -32.18 -32.40 19.02
C ILE A 702 -30.98 -31.67 19.60
N ALA A 703 -30.95 -30.35 19.45
CA ALA A 703 -29.96 -29.52 20.09
C ALA A 703 -30.19 -29.68 21.60
N ASP A 704 -29.52 -30.66 22.20
CA ASP A 704 -29.67 -30.96 23.61
C ASP A 704 -29.13 -29.78 24.42
N MET A 705 -30.02 -29.31 25.30
CA MET A 705 -29.87 -28.19 26.21
C MET A 705 -28.86 -28.48 27.32
N GLU A 706 -27.57 -28.62 27.01
CA GLU A 706 -26.51 -28.65 28.02
C GLU A 706 -25.36 -27.75 27.56
N HIS A 707 -25.51 -26.43 27.72
CA HIS A 707 -24.55 -25.45 27.15
C HIS A 707 -23.79 -24.64 28.21
N GLN A 708 -24.07 -24.83 29.50
CA GLN A 708 -23.30 -24.19 30.56
C GLN A 708 -22.28 -25.16 31.17
N PRO A 709 -21.03 -24.72 31.39
CA PRO A 709 -20.04 -25.55 32.04
C PRO A 709 -20.50 -25.88 33.46
N GLU A 710 -20.49 -27.16 33.80
CA GLU A 710 -20.74 -27.65 35.18
C GLU A 710 -19.63 -27.21 36.16
N ILE A 711 -18.52 -26.69 35.62
CA ILE A 711 -17.26 -26.48 36.32
C ILE A 711 -16.91 -24.99 36.28
N ASN A 712 -16.69 -24.41 37.46
CA ASN A 712 -16.17 -23.05 37.59
C ASN A 712 -14.64 -23.05 37.65
N MET A 713 -13.98 -22.28 36.77
CA MET A 713 -12.52 -22.19 36.72
C MET A 713 -11.91 -21.76 38.07
N GLY A 714 -12.54 -20.84 38.80
CA GLY A 714 -12.01 -20.32 40.07
C GLY A 714 -11.90 -21.38 41.16
N GLU A 715 -12.89 -22.27 41.26
CA GLU A 715 -12.92 -23.36 42.25
C GLU A 715 -11.89 -24.45 41.90
N TRP A 716 -11.83 -24.84 40.62
CA TRP A 716 -11.01 -25.98 40.18
C TRP A 716 -9.54 -25.62 40.00
N LYS A 717 -9.20 -24.31 39.91
CA LYS A 717 -7.81 -23.83 39.86
C LYS A 717 -7.03 -24.10 41.14
N LEU A 718 -7.69 -24.44 42.26
CA LEU A 718 -7.01 -24.78 43.52
C LEU A 718 -6.99 -26.29 43.82
N LYS A 719 -7.78 -27.11 43.10
CA LYS A 719 -7.82 -28.56 43.30
C LYS A 719 -6.55 -29.25 42.79
N PRO A 720 -6.07 -30.33 43.42
CA PRO A 720 -4.86 -31.04 42.99
C PRO A 720 -5.01 -31.72 41.62
N THR A 721 -3.90 -31.94 40.91
CA THR A 721 -3.88 -32.43 39.52
C THR A 721 -4.64 -33.78 39.34
N TYR A 722 -4.61 -34.67 40.34
CA TYR A 722 -5.31 -35.95 40.25
C TYR A 722 -6.86 -35.80 40.21
N GLU A 723 -7.44 -34.87 40.96
CA GLU A 723 -8.90 -34.61 40.95
C GLU A 723 -9.33 -33.97 39.62
N VAL A 724 -8.48 -33.11 39.06
CA VAL A 724 -8.71 -32.51 37.74
C VAL A 724 -8.71 -33.58 36.66
N LEU A 725 -7.80 -34.56 36.74
CA LEU A 725 -7.73 -35.70 35.81
C LEU A 725 -8.92 -36.66 35.96
N GLU A 726 -9.33 -36.96 37.19
CA GLU A 726 -10.50 -37.80 37.46
C GLU A 726 -11.76 -37.17 36.87
N LYS A 727 -12.03 -35.89 37.20
CA LYS A 727 -13.17 -35.18 36.63
C LYS A 727 -13.07 -35.03 35.11
N LEU A 728 -11.87 -34.83 34.54
CA LEU A 728 -11.69 -34.74 33.09
C LEU A 728 -12.08 -36.05 32.39
N ASN A 729 -11.76 -37.19 33.00
CA ASN A 729 -12.11 -38.51 32.45
C ASN A 729 -13.61 -38.81 32.54
N ASP A 730 -14.27 -38.31 33.60
CA ASP A 730 -15.70 -38.55 33.83
C ASP A 730 -16.61 -37.53 33.12
N CYS A 731 -16.06 -36.40 32.69
CA CYS A 731 -16.84 -35.33 32.09
C CYS A 731 -17.08 -35.58 30.61
N THR A 732 -18.34 -35.48 30.16
CA THR A 732 -18.74 -35.55 28.74
C THR A 732 -18.95 -34.18 28.11
N CYS A 733 -19.15 -33.13 28.93
CA CYS A 733 -19.38 -31.77 28.49
C CYS A 733 -18.08 -31.13 27.96
N LEU A 734 -18.07 -30.78 26.68
CA LEU A 734 -16.90 -30.18 26.00
C LEU A 734 -16.43 -28.88 26.65
N ALA A 735 -17.35 -28.06 27.17
CA ALA A 735 -17.01 -26.80 27.84
C ALA A 735 -16.23 -27.05 29.15
N SER A 736 -16.71 -27.98 29.97
CA SER A 736 -16.06 -28.40 31.21
C SER A 736 -14.69 -29.06 30.93
N GLN A 737 -14.60 -29.92 29.92
CA GLN A 737 -13.33 -30.54 29.51
C GLN A 737 -12.29 -29.48 29.08
N ALA A 738 -12.70 -28.47 28.30
CA ALA A 738 -11.81 -27.38 27.88
C ALA A 738 -11.28 -26.56 29.08
N ILE A 739 -12.13 -26.28 30.08
CA ILE A 739 -11.72 -25.58 31.30
C ILE A 739 -10.70 -26.43 32.08
N LEU A 740 -10.96 -27.72 32.29
CA LEU A 740 -10.05 -28.60 33.02
C LEU A 740 -8.70 -28.75 32.30
N LEU A 741 -8.70 -28.91 30.98
CA LEU A 741 -7.48 -28.97 30.19
C LEU A 741 -6.73 -27.63 30.19
N SER A 742 -7.42 -26.49 30.27
CA SER A 742 -6.76 -25.17 30.44
C SER A 742 -5.98 -25.08 31.75
N ILE A 743 -6.51 -25.68 32.83
CA ILE A 743 -5.85 -25.75 34.13
C ILE A 743 -4.63 -26.67 34.04
N LEU A 744 -4.77 -27.85 33.43
CA LEU A 744 -3.66 -28.79 33.23
C LEU A 744 -2.55 -28.18 32.36
N LEU A 745 -2.91 -27.50 31.27
CA LEU A 745 -1.96 -26.86 30.36
C LEU A 745 -1.11 -25.81 31.09
N LYS A 746 -1.73 -25.00 31.95
CA LYS A 746 -1.02 -23.97 32.74
C LYS A 746 -0.14 -24.53 33.85
N ARG A 747 -0.47 -25.71 34.38
CA ARG A 747 0.25 -26.34 35.50
C ARG A 747 1.36 -27.27 35.05
N GLU A 748 1.05 -28.19 34.15
CA GLU A 748 1.90 -29.32 33.77
C GLU A 748 2.50 -29.16 32.35
N GLY A 749 1.98 -28.23 31.56
CA GLY A 749 2.43 -27.96 30.19
C GLY A 749 1.75 -28.81 29.09
N PRO A 750 2.05 -28.54 27.81
CA PRO A 750 1.34 -29.10 26.66
C PRO A 750 1.56 -30.60 26.43
N HIS A 751 2.72 -31.11 26.86
CA HIS A 751 3.13 -32.51 26.65
C HIS A 751 2.74 -33.45 27.79
N PHE A 752 2.03 -32.95 28.80
CA PHE A 752 1.54 -33.79 29.89
C PHE A 752 0.57 -34.85 29.36
N ILE A 753 0.75 -36.10 29.77
CA ILE A 753 0.04 -37.25 29.21
C ILE A 753 -1.25 -37.49 29.99
N THR A 754 -2.38 -37.51 29.28
CA THR A 754 -3.71 -37.89 29.74
C THR A 754 -4.09 -39.27 29.20
N LYS A 755 -5.23 -39.84 29.62
CA LYS A 755 -5.74 -41.11 29.07
C LYS A 755 -5.93 -41.09 27.55
N GLU A 756 -6.23 -39.93 26.97
CA GLU A 756 -6.44 -39.79 25.53
C GLU A 756 -5.22 -39.20 24.78
N GLY A 757 -4.00 -39.27 25.32
CA GLY A 757 -2.80 -38.67 24.71
C GLY A 757 -2.39 -37.37 25.40
N THR A 758 -1.58 -36.53 24.75
CA THR A 758 -1.11 -35.29 25.40
C THR A 758 -2.24 -34.28 25.64
N VAL A 759 -2.06 -33.36 26.59
CA VAL A 759 -2.99 -32.25 26.82
C VAL A 759 -3.25 -31.47 25.52
N SER A 760 -2.20 -31.25 24.71
CA SER A 760 -2.34 -30.58 23.41
C SER A 760 -3.16 -31.40 22.40
N ASP A 761 -2.93 -32.71 22.30
CA ASP A 761 -3.71 -33.59 21.42
C ASP A 761 -5.19 -33.65 21.82
N PHE A 762 -5.45 -33.72 23.13
CA PHE A 762 -6.82 -33.73 23.66
C PHE A 762 -7.50 -32.37 23.40
N MET A 763 -6.81 -31.26 23.64
CA MET A 763 -7.33 -29.94 23.29
C MET A 763 -7.61 -29.80 21.78
N ALA A 764 -6.74 -30.34 20.92
CA ALA A 764 -6.96 -30.34 19.46
C ALA A 764 -8.14 -31.21 19.02
N ARG A 765 -8.49 -32.27 19.77
CA ARG A 765 -9.71 -33.04 19.54
C ARG A 765 -10.96 -32.28 20.00
N ILE A 766 -10.91 -31.62 21.17
CA ILE A 766 -12.01 -30.77 21.63
C ILE A 766 -12.26 -29.63 20.65
N TYR A 767 -11.19 -28.97 20.20
CA TYR A 767 -11.27 -27.93 19.18
C TYR A 767 -12.06 -28.37 17.94
N ARG A 768 -11.71 -29.54 17.37
CA ARG A 768 -12.43 -30.11 16.21
C ARG A 768 -13.89 -30.46 16.51
N LYS A 769 -14.15 -31.17 17.62
CA LYS A 769 -15.52 -31.57 18.02
C LYS A 769 -16.41 -30.37 18.32
N ALA A 770 -15.91 -29.40 19.08
CA ALA A 770 -16.63 -28.19 19.43
C ALA A 770 -16.95 -27.35 18.18
N GLY A 771 -16.06 -27.36 17.19
CA GLY A 771 -16.26 -26.73 15.89
C GLY A 771 -17.43 -27.35 15.11
N SER A 772 -17.40 -28.67 14.92
CA SER A 772 -18.50 -29.42 14.27
C SER A 772 -19.84 -29.26 15.01
N ASN A 773 -19.80 -29.16 16.34
CA ASN A 773 -20.97 -28.95 17.19
C ASN A 773 -21.37 -27.46 17.33
N LYS A 774 -20.65 -26.53 16.70
CA LYS A 774 -20.93 -25.08 16.70
C LYS A 774 -20.94 -24.46 18.11
N LEU A 775 -20.09 -24.98 19.02
CA LEU A 775 -19.90 -24.49 20.38
C LEU A 775 -18.84 -23.36 20.41
N TRP A 776 -19.19 -22.20 19.87
CA TRP A 776 -18.23 -21.13 19.54
C TRP A 776 -17.34 -20.64 20.69
N SER A 777 -17.88 -20.52 21.91
CA SER A 777 -17.10 -20.10 23.08
C SER A 777 -16.01 -21.12 23.44
N VAL A 778 -16.33 -22.42 23.35
CA VAL A 778 -15.39 -23.52 23.62
C VAL A 778 -14.33 -23.60 22.52
N VAL A 779 -14.72 -23.43 21.26
CA VAL A 779 -13.79 -23.42 20.13
C VAL A 779 -12.81 -22.25 20.23
N ARG A 780 -13.28 -21.04 20.57
CA ARG A 780 -12.43 -19.86 20.81
C ARG A 780 -11.41 -20.12 21.92
N LEU A 781 -11.85 -20.71 23.03
CA LEU A 781 -10.96 -21.05 24.14
C LEU A 781 -9.90 -22.07 23.69
N ALA A 782 -10.31 -23.15 23.05
CA ALA A 782 -9.39 -24.19 22.58
C ALA A 782 -8.39 -23.67 21.54
N ALA A 783 -8.84 -22.85 20.58
CA ALA A 783 -7.98 -22.21 19.58
C ALA A 783 -6.95 -21.28 20.23
N SER A 784 -7.36 -20.54 21.27
CA SER A 784 -6.46 -19.67 22.03
C SER A 784 -5.37 -20.47 22.74
N LEU A 785 -5.75 -21.51 23.48
CA LEU A 785 -4.84 -22.36 24.24
C LEU A 785 -3.85 -23.13 23.34
N LEU A 786 -4.25 -23.45 22.11
CA LEU A 786 -3.39 -24.05 21.10
C LEU A 786 -2.51 -23.04 20.34
N GLY A 787 -2.68 -21.73 20.59
CA GLY A 787 -1.92 -20.68 19.91
C GLY A 787 -2.17 -20.63 18.39
N LYS A 788 -3.39 -20.96 17.94
CA LYS A 788 -3.77 -21.00 16.52
C LYS A 788 -3.86 -19.61 15.92
N ILE A 789 -3.39 -19.47 14.68
CA ILE A 789 -3.48 -18.24 13.89
C ILE A 789 -4.13 -18.52 12.55
N VAL A 790 -4.86 -17.52 12.08
CA VAL A 790 -5.44 -17.48 10.74
C VAL A 790 -4.49 -16.82 9.73
N ASP A 791 -4.30 -17.46 8.57
CA ASP A 791 -3.33 -17.02 7.55
C ASP A 791 -3.67 -15.65 6.92
N SER A 792 -4.95 -15.31 6.87
CA SER A 792 -5.44 -14.05 6.30
C SER A 792 -5.24 -12.83 7.20
N LEU A 793 -4.73 -13.00 8.43
CA LEU A 793 -4.59 -11.92 9.40
C LEU A 793 -3.64 -10.80 8.93
N ALA A 794 -2.45 -11.14 8.45
CA ALA A 794 -1.48 -10.17 7.97
C ALA A 794 -1.98 -9.42 6.70
N PRO A 795 -2.56 -10.11 5.69
CA PRO A 795 -3.28 -9.45 4.60
C PRO A 795 -4.38 -8.49 5.07
N SER A 796 -5.25 -8.90 5.99
CA SER A 796 -6.35 -8.05 6.48
C SER A 796 -5.86 -6.80 7.21
N ILE A 797 -4.79 -6.91 8.01
CA ILE A 797 -4.13 -5.72 8.60
C ILE A 797 -3.57 -4.83 7.50
N THR A 798 -2.96 -5.41 6.47
CA THR A 798 -2.41 -4.64 5.34
C THR A 798 -3.51 -3.85 4.64
N ASN A 799 -4.69 -4.43 4.40
CA ASN A 799 -5.84 -3.73 3.81
C ASN A 799 -6.24 -2.50 4.63
N VAL A 800 -6.20 -2.58 5.96
CA VAL A 800 -6.48 -1.44 6.84
C VAL A 800 -5.41 -0.35 6.70
N LEU A 801 -4.14 -0.74 6.70
CA LEU A 801 -3.01 0.20 6.61
C LEU A 801 -2.97 0.94 5.26
N VAL A 802 -3.24 0.22 4.18
CA VAL A 802 -3.28 0.74 2.82
C VAL A 802 -4.32 1.85 2.66
N GLN A 803 -5.47 1.72 3.34
CA GLN A 803 -6.53 2.75 3.40
C GLN A 803 -6.17 3.95 4.28
N GLY A 804 -4.90 4.10 4.64
CA GLY A 804 -4.39 5.21 5.45
C GLY A 804 -4.93 5.21 6.87
N LYS A 805 -5.18 4.03 7.45
CA LYS A 805 -5.62 3.87 8.83
C LYS A 805 -4.61 3.07 9.65
N GLN A 806 -4.66 3.17 10.96
CA GLN A 806 -3.91 2.32 11.88
C GLN A 806 -4.83 1.31 12.55
N VAL A 807 -4.29 0.18 12.98
CA VAL A 807 -5.02 -0.79 13.80
C VAL A 807 -4.32 -0.98 15.14
N THR A 808 -5.08 -1.11 16.23
CA THR A 808 -4.53 -1.50 17.53
C THR A 808 -5.10 -2.80 18.03
N LEU A 809 -4.23 -3.61 18.64
CA LEU A 809 -4.56 -4.90 19.25
C LEU A 809 -4.31 -4.82 20.76
N GLY A 810 -5.29 -5.26 21.54
CA GLY A 810 -5.28 -5.14 23.00
C GLY A 810 -6.69 -5.07 23.58
N VAL A 811 -6.83 -5.33 24.87
CA VAL A 811 -8.13 -5.38 25.56
C VAL A 811 -8.52 -3.98 26.02
N PHE A 812 -9.81 -3.65 25.94
CA PHE A 812 -10.34 -2.37 26.42
C PHE A 812 -9.92 -2.10 27.88
N GLY A 813 -9.48 -0.86 28.15
CA GLY A 813 -9.00 -0.44 29.48
C GLY A 813 -7.54 -0.83 29.80
N HIS A 814 -6.84 -1.50 28.88
CA HIS A 814 -5.47 -1.98 29.06
C HIS A 814 -4.52 -1.48 27.97
N GLU A 815 -3.25 -1.89 28.04
CA GLU A 815 -2.23 -1.48 27.08
C GLU A 815 -2.48 -2.10 25.69
N GLU A 816 -2.40 -1.28 24.65
CA GLU A 816 -2.62 -1.68 23.26
C GLU A 816 -1.33 -1.56 22.44
N ALA A 817 -1.12 -2.50 21.53
CA ALA A 817 -0.06 -2.41 20.53
C ALA A 817 -0.59 -1.72 19.27
N VAL A 818 0.10 -0.66 18.83
CA VAL A 818 -0.23 0.06 17.58
C VAL A 818 0.49 -0.59 16.42
N ILE A 819 -0.27 -1.06 15.43
CA ILE A 819 0.27 -1.54 14.17
C ILE A 819 0.10 -0.42 13.14
N SER A 820 1.23 0.13 12.71
CA SER A 820 1.29 1.26 11.79
C SER A 820 2.03 0.94 10.49
N ASN A 821 2.64 -0.24 10.41
CA ASN A 821 3.32 -0.80 9.25
C ASN A 821 2.95 -2.30 9.14
N PRO A 822 2.98 -2.89 7.94
CA PRO A 822 2.74 -4.32 7.77
C PRO A 822 3.74 -5.16 8.58
N LEU A 823 3.26 -6.17 9.31
CA LEU A 823 4.07 -7.05 10.16
C LEU A 823 4.01 -8.49 9.66
N SER A 824 4.99 -9.31 10.05
CA SER A 824 4.97 -10.74 9.78
C SER A 824 3.93 -11.45 10.66
N PRO A 825 3.34 -12.58 10.21
CA PRO A 825 2.36 -13.32 11.00
C PRO A 825 2.83 -13.69 12.41
N GLY A 826 4.11 -14.06 12.56
CA GLY A 826 4.71 -14.39 13.86
C GLY A 826 4.73 -13.21 14.83
N VAL A 827 5.08 -12.00 14.36
CA VAL A 827 5.06 -10.79 15.20
C VAL A 827 3.62 -10.44 15.61
N ILE A 828 2.65 -10.61 14.71
CA ILE A 828 1.24 -10.37 15.03
C ILE A 828 0.75 -11.38 16.08
N LYS A 829 1.19 -12.65 16.01
CA LYS A 829 0.95 -13.67 17.04
C LYS A 829 1.38 -13.21 18.40
N ASP A 830 2.64 -12.79 18.51
CA ASP A 830 3.24 -12.42 19.77
C ASP A 830 2.52 -11.22 20.36
N ILE A 831 2.14 -10.24 19.53
CA ILE A 831 1.34 -9.09 19.97
C ILE A 831 -0.02 -9.53 20.53
N LEU A 832 -0.79 -10.33 19.77
CA LEU A 832 -2.14 -10.76 20.17
C LEU A 832 -2.12 -11.52 21.49
N TYR A 833 -1.32 -12.58 21.58
CA TYR A 833 -1.30 -13.42 22.77
C TYR A 833 -0.66 -12.72 23.97
N LYS A 834 0.31 -11.82 23.77
CA LYS A 834 0.91 -11.04 24.86
C LYS A 834 -0.02 -9.95 25.41
N LYS A 835 -0.80 -9.27 24.55
CA LYS A 835 -1.66 -8.15 24.94
C LYS A 835 -3.08 -8.58 25.34
N CYS A 836 -3.59 -9.69 24.81
CA CYS A 836 -4.98 -10.13 25.04
C CYS A 836 -5.10 -11.24 26.10
N SER A 837 -4.29 -12.29 26.01
CA SER A 837 -4.44 -13.48 26.86
C SER A 837 -4.29 -13.28 28.37
N PRO A 838 -3.54 -12.28 28.90
CA PRO A 838 -3.48 -12.04 30.35
C PRO A 838 -4.83 -11.68 30.98
N TYR A 839 -5.79 -11.18 30.20
CA TYR A 839 -7.09 -10.72 30.68
C TYR A 839 -8.19 -11.75 30.42
N ASP A 840 -8.36 -12.18 29.17
CA ASP A 840 -9.21 -13.30 28.77
C ASP A 840 -8.58 -13.99 27.55
N GLU A 841 -8.38 -15.30 27.64
CA GLU A 841 -7.74 -16.07 26.58
C GLU A 841 -8.52 -15.99 25.26
N ARG A 842 -9.84 -15.86 25.32
CA ARG A 842 -10.71 -15.82 24.13
C ARG A 842 -10.60 -14.50 23.36
N GLU A 843 -10.12 -13.42 23.99
CA GLU A 843 -9.92 -12.11 23.32
C GLU A 843 -8.93 -12.22 22.16
N ALA A 844 -7.83 -12.98 22.32
CA ALA A 844 -6.83 -13.13 21.27
C ALA A 844 -7.42 -13.73 19.99
N VAL A 845 -8.43 -14.61 20.12
CA VAL A 845 -9.09 -15.27 18.98
C VAL A 845 -10.20 -14.39 18.42
N LEU A 846 -11.01 -13.76 19.28
CA LEU A 846 -12.05 -12.83 18.85
C LEU A 846 -11.47 -11.62 18.08
N GLN A 847 -10.34 -11.07 18.53
CA GLN A 847 -9.70 -9.97 17.80
C GLN A 847 -9.14 -10.41 16.44
N GLN A 848 -8.71 -11.67 16.28
CA GLN A 848 -8.35 -12.19 14.95
C GLN A 848 -9.56 -12.22 14.01
N GLU A 849 -10.71 -12.71 14.47
CA GLU A 849 -11.96 -12.67 13.70
C GLU A 849 -12.31 -11.24 13.28
N LEU A 850 -12.29 -10.31 14.24
CA LEU A 850 -12.62 -8.91 13.98
C LEU A 850 -11.65 -8.26 13.01
N VAL A 851 -10.34 -8.50 13.11
CA VAL A 851 -9.36 -7.96 12.16
C VAL A 851 -9.62 -8.48 10.75
N ILE A 852 -9.98 -9.76 10.60
CA ILE A 852 -10.37 -10.31 9.29
C ILE A 852 -11.60 -9.59 8.76
N HIS A 853 -12.66 -9.49 9.55
CA HIS A 853 -13.89 -8.83 9.15
C HIS A 853 -13.67 -7.35 8.84
N ILE A 854 -12.93 -6.60 9.67
CA ILE A 854 -12.58 -5.20 9.42
C ILE A 854 -11.78 -5.06 8.12
N GLY A 855 -10.76 -5.90 7.92
CA GLY A 855 -9.97 -5.91 6.69
C GLY A 855 -10.78 -6.24 5.44
N TRP A 856 -11.87 -7.00 5.58
CA TRP A 856 -12.82 -7.25 4.51
C TRP A 856 -13.79 -6.07 4.30
N ILE A 857 -14.42 -5.55 5.36
CA ILE A 857 -15.40 -4.45 5.27
C ILE A 857 -14.71 -3.20 4.71
N ILE A 858 -13.49 -2.89 5.14
CA ILE A 858 -12.81 -1.67 4.69
C ILE A 858 -12.46 -1.70 3.20
N SER A 859 -12.17 -2.89 2.66
CA SER A 859 -11.90 -3.08 1.23
C SER A 859 -13.15 -2.98 0.36
N ASN A 860 -14.32 -3.40 0.88
CA ASN A 860 -15.57 -3.43 0.11
C ASN A 860 -16.46 -2.20 0.35
N THR A 861 -16.43 -1.63 1.54
CA THR A 861 -17.27 -0.50 1.96
C THR A 861 -16.45 0.46 2.83
N PRO A 862 -15.43 1.14 2.26
CA PRO A 862 -14.51 2.02 3.01
C PRO A 862 -15.24 3.19 3.71
N GLU A 863 -16.39 3.60 3.18
CA GLU A 863 -17.25 4.68 3.69
C GLU A 863 -17.68 4.47 5.14
N LEU A 864 -17.86 3.22 5.58
CA LEU A 864 -18.26 2.90 6.97
C LEU A 864 -17.21 3.34 8.00
N PHE A 865 -15.94 3.40 7.58
CA PHE A 865 -14.81 3.83 8.38
C PHE A 865 -14.45 5.31 8.15
N SER A 866 -15.32 6.08 7.49
CA SER A 866 -15.14 7.52 7.35
C SER A 866 -15.05 8.18 8.73
N GLY A 867 -14.09 9.09 8.89
CA GLY A 867 -13.80 9.75 10.17
C GLY A 867 -12.97 8.92 11.15
N MET A 868 -12.67 7.64 10.88
CA MET A 868 -11.84 6.79 11.73
C MET A 868 -10.41 6.71 11.18
N LEU A 869 -9.44 7.25 11.91
CA LEU A 869 -8.02 7.13 11.54
C LEU A 869 -7.34 5.93 12.20
N LYS A 870 -7.73 5.61 13.43
CA LYS A 870 -7.17 4.52 14.24
C LYS A 870 -8.27 3.57 14.69
N ILE A 871 -8.25 2.35 14.17
CA ILE A 871 -9.21 1.29 14.46
C ILE A 871 -8.72 0.52 15.69
N ARG A 872 -9.34 0.75 16.83
CA ARG A 872 -8.97 0.10 18.09
C ARG A 872 -9.82 -1.14 18.31
N VAL A 873 -9.29 -2.33 18.04
CA VAL A 873 -10.10 -3.57 18.00
C VAL A 873 -10.71 -3.88 19.38
N GLY A 874 -9.97 -3.67 20.47
CA GLY A 874 -10.51 -3.82 21.83
C GLY A 874 -11.67 -2.88 22.15
N TRP A 875 -11.67 -1.65 21.61
CA TRP A 875 -12.77 -0.70 21.80
C TRP A 875 -13.98 -1.03 20.93
N ILE A 876 -13.75 -1.64 19.76
CA ILE A 876 -14.82 -2.23 18.95
C ILE A 876 -15.50 -3.36 19.73
N VAL A 877 -14.74 -4.27 20.36
CA VAL A 877 -15.30 -5.31 21.24
C VAL A 877 -16.13 -4.68 22.36
N HIS A 878 -15.65 -3.60 22.96
CA HIS A 878 -16.40 -2.86 23.99
C HIS A 878 -17.72 -2.29 23.44
N ALA A 879 -17.70 -1.65 22.26
CA ALA A 879 -18.90 -1.14 21.59
C ALA A 879 -19.91 -2.26 21.26
N MET A 880 -19.43 -3.44 20.83
CA MET A 880 -20.26 -4.61 20.55
C MET A 880 -20.94 -5.15 21.82
N ARG A 881 -20.20 -5.24 22.94
CA ARG A 881 -20.77 -5.61 24.25
C ARG A 881 -21.84 -4.61 24.70
N TYR A 882 -21.56 -3.33 24.51
CA TYR A 882 -22.52 -2.26 24.84
C TYR A 882 -23.82 -2.39 24.03
N GLU A 883 -23.71 -2.67 22.73
CA GLU A 883 -24.86 -2.90 21.86
C GLU A 883 -25.66 -4.15 22.25
N LEU A 884 -24.99 -5.25 22.60
CA LEU A 884 -25.67 -6.47 23.09
C LEU A 884 -26.44 -6.21 24.39
N LYS A 885 -25.89 -5.41 25.29
CA LYS A 885 -26.57 -5.00 26.52
C LYS A 885 -27.84 -4.20 26.23
N ILE A 886 -27.79 -3.25 25.31
CA ILE A 886 -28.98 -2.48 24.88
C ILE A 886 -30.06 -3.40 24.30
N ARG A 887 -29.67 -4.34 23.41
CA ARG A 887 -30.60 -5.27 22.78
C ARG A 887 -31.25 -6.24 23.76
N SER A 888 -30.52 -6.60 24.81
CA SER A 888 -31.00 -7.55 25.83
C SER A 888 -31.98 -6.89 26.81
N GLY A 889 -31.90 -5.57 27.01
CA GLY A 889 -32.76 -4.88 27.99
C GLY A 889 -32.60 -5.49 29.38
N ASP A 890 -33.69 -5.97 29.97
CA ASP A 890 -33.70 -6.67 31.27
C ASP A 890 -33.43 -8.19 31.18
N GLN A 891 -33.24 -8.75 29.97
CA GLN A 891 -32.92 -10.17 29.79
C GLN A 891 -31.45 -10.47 30.10
N LEU A 892 -31.14 -11.75 30.36
CA LEU A 892 -29.76 -12.23 30.56
C LEU A 892 -28.89 -11.83 29.36
N GLU A 893 -27.85 -11.03 29.63
CA GLU A 893 -26.91 -10.54 28.62
C GLU A 893 -26.30 -11.72 27.85
N ARG A 894 -26.48 -11.74 26.51
CA ARG A 894 -25.87 -12.76 25.65
C ARG A 894 -24.36 -12.51 25.57
N ASP A 895 -23.56 -13.49 25.99
CA ASP A 895 -22.10 -13.39 25.94
C ASP A 895 -21.62 -13.34 24.48
N ILE A 896 -20.83 -12.32 24.15
CA ILE A 896 -20.23 -12.13 22.81
C ILE A 896 -19.48 -13.36 22.33
N TYR A 897 -18.84 -14.12 23.24
CA TYR A 897 -18.09 -15.31 22.87
C TYR A 897 -18.97 -16.50 22.45
N GLN A 898 -20.29 -16.43 22.67
CA GLN A 898 -21.23 -17.46 22.22
C GLN A 898 -21.75 -17.20 20.80
N LEU A 899 -21.55 -16.01 20.26
CA LEU A 899 -21.99 -15.66 18.90
C LEU A 899 -21.16 -16.40 17.85
N SER A 900 -21.80 -16.85 16.77
CA SER A 900 -21.07 -17.41 15.63
C SER A 900 -20.21 -16.34 14.95
N PRO A 901 -19.13 -16.69 14.23
CA PRO A 901 -18.36 -15.73 13.43
C PRO A 901 -19.23 -14.86 12.50
N GLY A 902 -20.27 -15.44 11.89
CA GLY A 902 -21.28 -14.69 11.12
C GLY A 902 -22.07 -13.68 11.95
N GLU A 903 -22.56 -14.06 13.14
CA GLU A 903 -23.23 -13.13 14.06
C GLU A 903 -22.30 -12.00 14.55
N ILE A 904 -21.01 -12.30 14.75
CA ILE A 904 -19.97 -11.29 15.07
C ILE A 904 -19.80 -10.29 13.93
N LYS A 905 -19.73 -10.76 12.68
CA LYS A 905 -19.65 -9.91 11.49
C LYS A 905 -20.89 -9.02 11.34
N GLU A 906 -22.09 -9.56 11.53
CA GLU A 906 -23.34 -8.79 11.49
C GLU A 906 -23.40 -7.70 12.57
N LEU A 907 -23.00 -8.04 13.80
CA LEU A 907 -22.95 -7.08 14.89
C LEU A 907 -21.92 -5.98 14.62
N LEU A 908 -20.75 -6.33 14.07
CA LEU A 908 -19.73 -5.36 13.65
C LEU A 908 -20.26 -4.41 12.57
N LEU A 909 -20.87 -4.94 11.50
CA LEU A 909 -21.47 -4.12 10.44
C LEU A 909 -22.50 -3.16 11.00
N TYR A 910 -23.33 -3.64 11.93
CA TYR A 910 -24.37 -2.85 12.56
C TYR A 910 -23.82 -1.67 13.38
N ILE A 911 -22.77 -1.88 14.20
CA ILE A 911 -22.18 -0.77 14.99
C ILE A 911 -21.39 0.22 14.11
N LEU A 912 -20.90 -0.21 12.95
CA LEU A 912 -20.17 0.66 12.02
C LEU A 912 -21.11 1.60 11.22
N GLN A 913 -22.43 1.41 11.24
CA GLN A 913 -23.35 2.26 10.49
C GLN A 913 -23.45 3.69 11.08
N PRO A 914 -23.22 4.76 10.30
CA PRO A 914 -23.07 6.13 10.82
C PRO A 914 -24.33 6.76 11.45
N GLN A 915 -25.54 6.27 11.13
CA GLN A 915 -26.79 6.95 11.50
C GLN A 915 -27.96 5.96 11.68
N GLN A 916 -28.09 5.41 12.88
CA GLN A 916 -29.29 4.65 13.26
C GLN A 916 -30.36 5.64 13.77
N GLN A 917 -31.35 5.96 12.92
CA GLN A 917 -32.51 6.76 13.33
C GLN A 917 -33.17 6.15 14.59
N GLY A 918 -33.45 6.96 15.60
CA GLY A 918 -34.10 6.51 16.85
C GLY A 918 -33.18 6.26 18.05
N ARG A 919 -31.84 6.27 17.91
CA ARG A 919 -30.93 6.20 19.07
C ARG A 919 -30.89 7.50 19.87
N CYS A 920 -30.87 7.40 21.19
CA CYS A 920 -30.58 8.52 22.09
C CYS A 920 -29.12 9.00 21.93
N TRP A 921 -28.83 10.22 22.38
CA TRP A 921 -27.51 10.84 22.14
C TRP A 921 -26.39 10.20 22.95
N LEU A 922 -26.68 9.71 24.16
CA LEU A 922 -25.69 9.01 24.98
C LEU A 922 -25.14 7.78 24.22
N HIS A 923 -26.03 6.95 23.68
CA HIS A 923 -25.62 5.74 22.95
C HIS A 923 -24.84 6.07 21.67
N ARG A 924 -25.20 7.16 20.98
CA ARG A 924 -24.44 7.62 19.79
C ARG A 924 -23.02 8.02 20.18
N ARG A 925 -22.89 8.84 21.22
CA ARG A 925 -21.57 9.29 21.72
C ARG A 925 -20.72 8.13 22.22
N GLN A 926 -21.32 7.13 22.87
CA GLN A 926 -20.60 5.94 23.32
C GLN A 926 -20.09 5.08 22.16
N LEU A 927 -20.91 4.87 21.12
CA LEU A 927 -20.48 4.15 19.93
C LEU A 927 -19.41 4.92 19.15
N ASP A 928 -19.67 6.17 18.75
CA ASP A 928 -18.72 6.96 17.96
C ASP A 928 -17.42 7.23 18.73
N GLY A 929 -17.52 7.41 20.06
CA GLY A 929 -16.36 7.50 20.95
C GLY A 929 -15.53 6.23 20.95
N SER A 930 -16.18 5.06 21.00
CA SER A 930 -15.48 3.77 20.97
C SER A 930 -14.85 3.45 19.62
N LEU A 931 -15.47 3.93 18.55
CA LEU A 931 -14.98 3.76 17.18
C LEU A 931 -13.90 4.79 16.79
N ASN A 932 -13.59 5.76 17.64
CA ASN A 932 -12.78 6.93 17.30
C ASN A 932 -13.27 7.64 16.03
N ARG A 933 -14.60 7.75 15.86
CA ARG A 933 -15.19 8.38 14.68
C ARG A 933 -15.20 9.90 14.87
N ASN A 934 -14.52 10.62 13.98
CA ASN A 934 -14.47 12.08 13.98
C ASN A 934 -15.26 12.68 12.80
N PRO A 935 -15.77 13.92 12.93
CA PRO A 935 -16.41 14.65 11.82
C PRO A 935 -15.46 14.91 10.63
N SER A 936 -16.03 15.23 9.46
CA SER A 936 -15.25 15.60 8.27
C SER A 936 -14.44 16.88 8.51
N GLY A 937 -13.19 16.89 8.04
CA GLY A 937 -12.28 18.02 8.23
C GLY A 937 -11.83 18.24 9.68
N PHE A 938 -12.11 17.31 10.60
CA PHE A 938 -11.77 17.45 12.02
C PHE A 938 -10.30 17.80 12.26
N TYR A 939 -9.37 17.05 11.68
CA TYR A 939 -7.94 17.29 11.88
C TYR A 939 -7.51 18.65 11.32
N ASP A 940 -8.01 19.04 10.14
CA ASP A 940 -7.71 20.34 9.54
C ASP A 940 -8.17 21.50 10.42
N ARG A 941 -9.32 21.33 11.09
CA ARG A 941 -9.82 22.28 12.07
C ARG A 941 -8.96 22.34 13.32
N VAL A 942 -8.49 21.18 13.83
CA VAL A 942 -7.54 21.16 14.96
C VAL A 942 -6.23 21.86 14.61
N TRP A 943 -5.75 21.73 13.36
CA TRP A 943 -4.60 22.50 12.87
C TRP A 943 -4.84 24.01 12.97
N GLN A 944 -5.99 24.49 12.49
CA GLN A 944 -6.37 25.91 12.56
C GLN A 944 -6.50 26.43 14.00
N ILE A 945 -7.03 25.60 14.92
CA ILE A 945 -7.07 25.94 16.35
C ILE A 945 -5.65 26.09 16.89
N LEU A 946 -4.76 25.15 16.55
CA LEU A 946 -3.38 25.16 17.02
C LEU A 946 -2.62 26.40 16.49
N GLU A 947 -2.88 26.85 15.26
CA GLU A 947 -2.35 28.12 14.72
C GLU A 947 -2.73 29.35 15.56
N ARG A 948 -3.87 29.30 16.26
CA ARG A 948 -4.39 30.38 17.14
C ARG A 948 -4.24 30.11 18.63
N THR A 949 -3.39 29.15 18.98
CA THR A 949 -3.15 28.75 20.38
C THR A 949 -1.65 28.63 20.64
N PRO A 950 -0.92 29.75 20.85
CA PRO A 950 0.53 29.79 21.07
C PRO A 950 1.03 28.82 22.15
N SER A 951 0.26 28.70 23.23
CA SER A 951 0.61 27.85 24.37
C SER A 951 0.21 26.38 24.19
N GLY A 952 -0.48 26.01 23.11
CA GLY A 952 -0.93 24.65 22.81
C GLY A 952 -2.24 24.23 23.50
N ILE A 953 -2.65 22.99 23.25
CA ILE A 953 -3.93 22.39 23.69
C ILE A 953 -3.63 21.26 24.68
N ILE A 954 -4.41 21.12 25.75
CA ILE A 954 -4.29 20.02 26.71
C ILE A 954 -5.64 19.34 26.97
N VAL A 955 -5.63 18.01 27.04
CA VAL A 955 -6.80 17.20 27.41
C VAL A 955 -6.36 15.89 28.05
N ALA A 956 -7.05 15.45 29.11
CA ALA A 956 -6.74 14.24 29.86
C ALA A 956 -5.24 14.13 30.24
N GLY A 957 -4.63 15.27 30.58
CA GLY A 957 -3.19 15.38 30.91
C GLY A 957 -2.23 15.24 29.73
N LYS A 958 -2.72 15.06 28.49
CA LYS A 958 -1.92 15.02 27.25
C LYS A 958 -1.86 16.40 26.61
N PHE A 959 -0.64 16.84 26.35
CA PHE A 959 -0.36 18.17 25.80
C PHE A 959 0.02 18.07 24.31
N LEU A 960 -0.72 18.79 23.47
CA LEU A 960 -0.42 19.06 22.07
C LEU A 960 0.18 20.46 21.97
N PRO A 961 1.51 20.60 21.88
CA PRO A 961 2.14 21.90 21.78
C PRO A 961 1.91 22.51 20.39
N GLN A 962 1.85 23.84 20.30
CA GLN A 962 1.88 24.51 19.00
C GLN A 962 3.22 24.32 18.30
N GLN A 963 4.31 24.56 19.03
CA GLN A 963 5.68 24.32 18.59
C GLN A 963 6.32 23.18 19.39
N PRO A 964 6.98 22.21 18.74
CA PRO A 964 7.41 22.24 17.34
C PRO A 964 6.38 21.70 16.33
N THR A 965 5.15 21.34 16.73
CA THR A 965 4.18 20.70 15.83
C THR A 965 3.99 21.43 14.49
N LEU A 966 3.75 22.74 14.49
CA LEU A 966 3.55 23.51 13.26
C LEU A 966 4.82 23.67 12.40
N SER A 967 6.00 23.59 13.03
CA SER A 967 7.28 23.62 12.32
C SER A 967 7.68 22.24 11.77
N ASP A 968 7.44 21.19 12.54
CA ASP A 968 7.72 19.80 12.16
C ASP A 968 6.77 19.27 11.10
N MET A 969 5.52 19.73 11.07
CA MET A 969 4.45 19.11 10.28
C MET A 969 3.80 20.09 9.31
N THR A 970 3.02 19.56 8.37
CA THR A 970 2.19 20.33 7.43
C THR A 970 0.72 19.99 7.57
N MET A 971 -0.13 20.98 7.32
CA MET A 971 -1.58 20.77 7.20
C MET A 971 -1.85 19.67 6.17
N TYR A 972 -2.81 18.79 6.45
CA TYR A 972 -3.21 17.61 5.65
C TYR A 972 -2.27 16.40 5.66
N GLU A 973 -1.16 16.42 6.41
CA GLU A 973 -0.33 15.22 6.55
C GLU A 973 -0.91 14.25 7.58
N MET A 974 -0.76 12.94 7.32
CA MET A 974 -1.35 11.91 8.18
C MET A 974 -0.69 11.86 9.56
N ASN A 975 0.59 12.22 9.67
CA ASN A 975 1.32 12.21 10.95
C ASN A 975 0.78 13.25 11.94
N PHE A 976 0.36 14.43 11.47
CA PHE A 976 -0.33 15.39 12.32
C PHE A 976 -1.68 14.84 12.82
N SER A 977 -2.48 14.25 11.93
CA SER A 977 -3.74 13.63 12.33
C SER A 977 -3.55 12.53 13.38
N LEU A 978 -2.47 11.75 13.27
CA LEU A 978 -2.11 10.73 14.26
C LEU A 978 -1.66 11.31 15.60
N LEU A 979 -0.99 12.46 15.60
CA LEU A 979 -0.61 13.17 16.82
C LEU A 979 -1.84 13.68 17.58
N VAL A 980 -2.83 14.20 16.85
CA VAL A 980 -4.14 14.59 17.43
C VAL A 980 -4.86 13.37 18.02
N GLU A 981 -4.82 12.22 17.34
CA GLU A 981 -5.39 10.98 17.86
C GLU A 981 -4.70 10.48 19.13
N ASP A 982 -3.36 10.59 19.23
CA ASP A 982 -2.62 10.23 20.45
C ASP A 982 -2.98 11.12 21.64
N MET A 983 -3.15 12.43 21.41
CA MET A 983 -3.65 13.36 22.42
C MET A 983 -5.03 12.91 22.96
N LEU A 984 -5.95 12.53 22.08
CA LEU A 984 -7.31 12.08 22.47
C LEU A 984 -7.36 10.64 23.00
N GLN A 985 -6.30 9.84 22.84
CA GLN A 985 -6.29 8.42 23.18
C GLN A 985 -6.47 8.14 24.67
N ASN A 986 -5.99 9.06 25.53
CA ASN A 986 -6.01 8.92 26.98
C ASN A 986 -7.38 9.14 27.61
N ILE A 987 -8.36 9.59 26.84
CA ILE A 987 -9.73 9.77 27.33
C ILE A 987 -10.35 8.38 27.54
N ALA A 988 -10.63 8.03 28.80
CA ALA A 988 -11.12 6.71 29.18
C ALA A 988 -12.59 6.46 28.80
N GLN A 989 -13.43 7.50 28.84
CA GLN A 989 -14.87 7.40 28.58
C GLN A 989 -15.18 7.75 27.10
N PRO A 990 -15.75 6.82 26.32
CA PRO A 990 -16.14 7.06 24.93
C PRO A 990 -17.02 8.32 24.73
N GLU A 991 -18.02 8.51 25.57
CA GLU A 991 -18.96 9.63 25.51
C GLU A 991 -18.27 10.98 25.80
N TYR A 992 -17.34 11.01 26.74
CA TYR A 992 -16.56 12.20 27.04
C TYR A 992 -15.65 12.58 25.88
N ARG A 993 -15.02 11.59 25.23
CA ARG A 993 -14.22 11.81 24.02
C ARG A 993 -15.04 12.54 22.94
N GLN A 994 -16.30 12.15 22.73
CA GLN A 994 -17.15 12.83 21.75
C GLN A 994 -17.52 14.25 22.16
N ILE A 995 -17.72 14.54 23.45
CA ILE A 995 -17.90 15.93 23.92
C ILE A 995 -16.66 16.78 23.64
N VAL A 996 -15.45 16.23 23.82
CA VAL A 996 -14.19 16.93 23.49
C VAL A 996 -14.08 17.18 21.98
N VAL A 997 -14.47 16.22 21.15
CA VAL A 997 -14.51 16.40 19.69
C VAL A 997 -15.51 17.50 19.31
N GLU A 998 -16.72 17.50 19.89
CA GLU A 998 -17.72 18.56 19.69
C GLU A 998 -17.17 19.93 20.12
N LEU A 999 -16.47 20.00 21.26
CA LEU A 999 -15.85 21.23 21.75
C LEU A 999 -14.80 21.77 20.77
N LEU A 1000 -13.89 20.93 20.27
CA LEU A 1000 -12.89 21.35 19.27
C LEU A 1000 -13.55 21.87 18.00
N MET A 1001 -14.65 21.24 17.56
CA MET A 1001 -15.42 21.74 16.41
C MET A 1001 -16.05 23.11 16.68
N VAL A 1002 -16.57 23.34 17.89
CA VAL A 1002 -17.10 24.64 18.32
C VAL A 1002 -15.99 25.70 18.36
N VAL A 1003 -14.84 25.40 18.96
CA VAL A 1003 -13.68 26.31 19.01
C VAL A 1003 -13.24 26.71 17.60
N SER A 1004 -13.10 25.73 16.69
CA SER A 1004 -12.76 26.01 15.30
C SER A 1004 -13.75 26.96 14.62
N VAL A 1005 -15.05 26.76 14.79
CA VAL A 1005 -16.08 27.64 14.19
C VAL A 1005 -16.04 29.05 14.78
N ILE A 1006 -15.76 29.19 16.09
CA ILE A 1006 -15.62 30.50 16.74
C ILE A 1006 -14.40 31.23 16.17
N LEU A 1007 -13.24 30.59 16.09
CA LEU A 1007 -12.01 31.20 15.57
C LEU A 1007 -12.10 31.51 14.07
N GLU A 1008 -12.78 30.67 13.29
CA GLU A 1008 -13.00 30.90 11.85
C GLU A 1008 -13.89 32.14 11.61
N ARG A 1009 -14.89 32.36 12.46
CA ARG A 1009 -15.81 33.51 12.36
C ARG A 1009 -15.25 34.81 12.93
N ASN A 1010 -14.28 34.72 13.83
CA ASN A 1010 -13.68 35.87 14.52
C ASN A 1010 -12.14 35.79 14.39
N PRO A 1011 -11.58 36.15 13.22
CA PRO A 1011 -10.14 36.05 12.95
C PRO A 1011 -9.27 36.91 13.86
N GLU A 1012 -9.85 37.84 14.61
CA GLU A 1012 -9.20 38.69 15.61
C GLU A 1012 -8.88 37.94 16.91
N PHE A 1013 -9.55 36.83 17.21
CA PHE A 1013 -9.35 36.11 18.46
C PHE A 1013 -8.15 35.15 18.42
N GLU A 1014 -7.42 35.13 19.52
CA GLU A 1014 -6.30 34.22 19.80
C GLU A 1014 -6.29 33.85 21.28
N PHE A 1015 -5.96 32.60 21.61
CA PHE A 1015 -5.84 32.17 23.00
C PHE A 1015 -4.49 32.63 23.58
N GLN A 1016 -4.49 33.27 24.76
CA GLN A 1016 -3.23 33.74 25.37
C GLN A 1016 -2.48 32.65 26.14
N ASP A 1017 -3.19 31.67 26.71
CA ASP A 1017 -2.62 30.59 27.53
C ASP A 1017 -3.05 29.22 26.98
N LYS A 1018 -2.59 28.15 27.62
CA LYS A 1018 -2.92 26.76 27.27
C LYS A 1018 -4.42 26.57 27.30
N VAL A 1019 -4.97 25.98 26.24
CA VAL A 1019 -6.39 25.66 26.16
C VAL A 1019 -6.61 24.30 26.82
N ASP A 1020 -7.11 24.34 28.06
CA ASP A 1020 -7.52 23.15 28.81
C ASP A 1020 -8.96 22.76 28.44
N LEU A 1021 -9.08 21.70 27.63
CA LEU A 1021 -10.37 21.20 27.17
C LEU A 1021 -11.18 20.59 28.33
N ASP A 1022 -10.53 19.99 29.33
CA ASP A 1022 -11.23 19.40 30.46
C ASP A 1022 -11.90 20.50 31.32
N LYS A 1023 -11.22 21.62 31.50
CA LYS A 1023 -11.75 22.80 32.20
C LYS A 1023 -12.96 23.38 31.46
N LEU A 1024 -12.85 23.58 30.15
CA LEU A 1024 -13.94 24.11 29.32
C LEU A 1024 -15.19 23.22 29.35
N VAL A 1025 -15.03 21.90 29.28
CA VAL A 1025 -16.17 20.96 29.39
C VAL A 1025 -16.80 21.03 30.78
N LYS A 1026 -16.02 21.14 31.86
CA LYS A 1026 -16.54 21.29 33.22
C LYS A 1026 -17.32 22.60 33.40
N GLU A 1027 -16.84 23.71 32.85
CA GLU A 1027 -17.56 24.99 32.88
C GLU A 1027 -18.89 24.92 32.13
N ALA A 1028 -18.89 24.32 30.93
CA ALA A 1028 -20.12 24.09 30.17
C ALA A 1028 -21.11 23.19 30.92
N PHE A 1029 -20.63 22.15 31.61
CA PHE A 1029 -21.46 21.28 32.43
C PHE A 1029 -22.05 22.01 33.65
N ASN A 1030 -21.26 22.86 34.32
CA ASN A 1030 -21.73 23.67 35.44
C ASN A 1030 -22.86 24.63 35.00
N ASP A 1031 -22.73 25.25 33.83
CA ASP A 1031 -23.78 26.09 33.25
C ASP A 1031 -25.04 25.27 32.91
N PHE A 1032 -24.88 24.07 32.35
CA PHE A 1032 -25.99 23.15 32.09
C PHE A 1032 -26.71 22.75 33.38
N GLN A 1033 -25.98 22.42 34.44
CA GLN A 1033 -26.55 22.10 35.75
C GLN A 1033 -27.34 23.28 36.34
N GLN A 1034 -26.81 24.51 36.23
CA GLN A 1034 -27.51 25.71 36.69
C GLN A 1034 -28.85 25.91 35.97
N ASP A 1035 -28.88 25.70 34.66
CA ASP A 1035 -30.12 25.78 33.87
C ASP A 1035 -31.10 24.65 34.25
N GLN A 1036 -30.62 23.41 34.38
CA GLN A 1036 -31.41 22.25 34.82
C GLN A 1036 -32.09 22.51 36.17
N SER A 1037 -31.34 22.96 37.18
CA SER A 1037 -31.88 23.27 38.50
C SER A 1037 -32.91 24.40 38.47
N ARG A 1038 -32.73 25.41 37.61
CA ARG A 1038 -33.69 26.52 37.44
C ARG A 1038 -35.00 26.10 36.77
N LEU A 1039 -34.97 25.09 35.90
CA LEU A 1039 -36.10 24.72 35.04
C LEU A 1039 -36.88 23.50 35.51
N GLN A 1040 -36.21 22.54 36.13
CA GLN A 1040 -36.78 21.24 36.50
C GLN A 1040 -36.79 20.98 38.01
N GLY A 1041 -36.24 21.89 38.83
CA GLY A 1041 -36.14 21.70 40.28
C GLY A 1041 -35.27 20.52 40.71
N ALA A 1042 -34.42 20.02 39.80
CA ALA A 1042 -33.55 18.87 40.04
C ALA A 1042 -32.32 19.25 40.89
N GLU A 1043 -31.98 18.39 41.86
CA GLU A 1043 -30.73 18.47 42.65
C GLU A 1043 -29.50 18.34 41.74
N LYS A 1044 -28.37 18.94 42.16
CA LYS A 1044 -27.09 18.81 41.45
C LYS A 1044 -26.70 17.32 41.37
N GLN A 1045 -26.62 16.78 40.17
CA GLN A 1045 -26.10 15.43 39.92
C GLN A 1045 -24.61 15.50 39.61
N ASP A 1046 -23.78 14.75 40.32
CA ASP A 1046 -22.33 14.69 40.05
C ASP A 1046 -21.98 13.98 38.74
N ASP A 1047 -22.92 13.24 38.15
CA ASP A 1047 -22.74 12.49 36.90
C ASP A 1047 -23.20 13.28 35.66
N MET A 1048 -22.39 13.25 34.60
CA MET A 1048 -22.63 13.93 33.31
C MET A 1048 -23.61 13.19 32.39
N THR A 1049 -24.16 12.03 32.78
CA THR A 1049 -25.05 11.21 31.94
C THR A 1049 -26.18 12.00 31.25
N MET A 1050 -26.86 12.91 31.95
CA MET A 1050 -27.92 13.74 31.34
C MET A 1050 -27.38 14.76 30.32
N PHE A 1051 -26.17 15.29 30.57
CA PHE A 1051 -25.49 16.16 29.62
C PHE A 1051 -25.07 15.38 28.37
N TYR A 1052 -24.53 14.18 28.54
CA TYR A 1052 -24.21 13.26 27.43
C TYR A 1052 -25.44 12.82 26.62
N ASN A 1053 -26.62 12.77 27.23
CA ASN A 1053 -27.85 12.47 26.51
C ASN A 1053 -28.52 13.69 25.84
N THR A 1054 -27.99 14.89 26.06
CA THR A 1054 -28.52 16.12 25.48
C THR A 1054 -28.06 16.29 24.02
N PRO A 1055 -28.95 16.64 23.07
CA PRO A 1055 -28.57 16.90 21.68
C PRO A 1055 -27.52 18.00 21.53
N PRO A 1056 -26.65 17.95 20.50
CA PRO A 1056 -25.64 18.99 20.28
C PRO A 1056 -26.23 20.33 19.85
N LEU A 1057 -27.20 20.31 18.93
CA LEU A 1057 -27.82 21.50 18.37
C LEU A 1057 -29.09 21.89 19.14
N GLY A 1058 -29.35 23.20 19.24
CA GLY A 1058 -30.55 23.77 19.86
C GLY A 1058 -30.22 24.82 20.93
N LYS A 1059 -31.24 25.62 21.34
CA LYS A 1059 -31.08 26.70 22.33
C LYS A 1059 -30.50 26.24 23.68
N ARG A 1060 -30.66 24.97 24.03
CA ARG A 1060 -30.08 24.30 25.21
C ARG A 1060 -29.36 23.00 24.85
N GLY A 1061 -28.81 22.93 23.63
CA GLY A 1061 -27.96 21.82 23.21
C GLY A 1061 -26.56 21.93 23.82
N THR A 1062 -25.79 20.84 23.82
CA THR A 1062 -24.43 20.83 24.38
C THR A 1062 -23.53 21.88 23.74
N CYS A 1063 -23.62 22.10 22.41
CA CYS A 1063 -22.82 23.10 21.71
C CYS A 1063 -23.07 24.53 22.20
N SER A 1064 -24.28 24.86 22.67
CA SER A 1064 -24.59 26.20 23.19
C SER A 1064 -23.85 26.47 24.51
N TYR A 1065 -23.79 25.47 25.39
CA TYR A 1065 -23.03 25.56 26.64
C TYR A 1065 -21.52 25.59 26.40
N LEU A 1066 -21.03 24.75 25.47
CA LEU A 1066 -19.62 24.76 25.07
C LEU A 1066 -19.22 26.11 24.44
N THR A 1067 -20.06 26.68 23.58
CA THR A 1067 -19.84 28.00 22.97
C THR A 1067 -19.71 29.08 24.04
N LYS A 1068 -20.59 29.07 25.04
CA LYS A 1068 -20.56 30.04 26.14
C LYS A 1068 -19.26 29.93 26.96
N ALA A 1069 -18.83 28.72 27.30
CA ALA A 1069 -17.57 28.51 28.02
C ALA A 1069 -16.35 29.01 27.22
N VAL A 1070 -16.28 28.69 25.92
CA VAL A 1070 -15.18 29.14 25.05
C VAL A 1070 -15.16 30.66 24.89
N MET A 1071 -16.32 31.29 24.66
CA MET A 1071 -16.40 32.74 24.53
C MET A 1071 -16.01 33.46 25.82
N ASN A 1072 -16.41 32.96 26.98
CA ASN A 1072 -15.99 33.54 28.25
C ASN A 1072 -14.46 33.49 28.41
N MET A 1073 -13.83 32.36 28.08
CA MET A 1073 -12.36 32.23 28.13
C MET A 1073 -11.65 33.21 27.19
N LEU A 1074 -12.14 33.36 25.94
CA LEU A 1074 -11.56 34.29 24.97
C LEU A 1074 -11.72 35.75 25.42
N LEU A 1075 -12.88 36.12 25.96
CA LEU A 1075 -13.17 37.49 26.41
C LEU A 1075 -12.47 37.84 27.73
N GLU A 1076 -12.35 36.91 28.68
CA GLU A 1076 -11.62 37.13 29.93
C GLU A 1076 -10.12 37.37 29.70
N ALA A 1077 -9.56 36.88 28.60
CA ALA A 1077 -8.17 37.10 28.22
C ALA A 1077 -7.92 38.51 27.66
N GLU A 1078 -8.88 39.13 26.98
CA GLU A 1078 -8.77 40.52 26.47
C GLU A 1078 -8.95 41.59 27.57
N VAL A 1079 -9.62 41.25 28.68
CA VAL A 1079 -10.06 42.24 29.71
C VAL A 1079 -9.02 42.49 30.80
N LYS A 1080 -7.79 41.94 30.74
CA LYS A 1080 -6.73 42.36 31.66
C LYS A 1080 -6.19 43.75 31.23
N PRO A 1081 -6.41 44.82 32.01
CA PRO A 1081 -5.78 46.10 31.69
C PRO A 1081 -4.28 45.97 31.96
N SER A 1082 -3.47 46.35 30.99
CA SER A 1082 -2.03 46.57 31.17
C SER A 1082 -1.83 47.57 32.30
N THR A 1083 -1.51 47.08 33.48
CA THR A 1083 -1.11 47.87 34.64
C THR A 1083 0.40 48.03 34.56
N GLU A 1084 0.87 48.84 33.61
CA GLU A 1084 2.20 49.48 33.60
C GLU A 1084 2.35 50.32 32.32
N ASP A 1085 1.84 51.56 32.36
CA ASP A 1085 2.63 52.75 31.99
C ASP A 1085 1.84 54.03 32.32
N PRO A 1086 2.24 54.81 33.34
CA PRO A 1086 1.73 56.16 33.56
C PRO A 1086 2.60 57.18 32.79
N CYS A 1087 1.96 57.95 31.90
CA CYS A 1087 2.43 59.23 31.32
C CYS A 1087 3.63 59.12 30.34
N ILE A 1088 3.69 59.83 29.20
CA ILE A 1088 3.64 61.29 29.04
C ILE A 1088 3.22 61.65 27.60
N VAL A 1089 2.42 62.71 27.52
CA VAL A 1089 2.07 63.52 26.35
C VAL A 1089 3.29 64.27 25.80
N SER A 1090 3.56 64.14 24.50
CA SER A 1090 3.94 65.25 23.58
C SER A 1090 4.12 64.73 22.16
#